data_AF-A0A925ZQZ3-F1
#
_entry.id   AF-A0A925ZQZ3-F1
#
_cell.length_a   1.000
_cell.length_b   1.000
_cell.length_c   1.000
_cell.angle_alpha   90.00
_cell.angle_beta   90.00
_cell.angle_gamma   90.00
#
_symmetry.space_group_name_H-M   'P 1'
#
loop_
_entity.id
_entity.type
_entity.pdbx_description
1 polymer ?
#
loop_
_entity_poly.entity_id
_entity_poly.type
_entity_poly.pdbx_seq_one_letter_code
_entity_poly.pdbx_strand_id
1 'polypeptide(L)'
;MHGLSSLMLDGRRVWVVPARDLQAWDELRAAAELREALSDPFTRLELLRLADALLCPSDDPRRVIDFLADAIANGSLLALRLPEPIVGAPVIPGYEDLQVDWHDIPRLSDLPTDGPGAGPATPKPVAATSTWFELRVVDELEQPIGGVGISLAVDGDVRELQTDGRGRVRIDDATTSFATARISGAALDDVLRERWTQARRQTWWVATGDASTTIVRHRDEISPVALASKTPHTVVIQPSLSRARIVGAAFDIGRSFVRPDALPHIQSVVSLYGAHPGASLLVVGHTDTTGEPWLNDLLSLLRAQAVIAYLKDDVDAWLAWYDDGLPASVRWCGDEDAMMLDEVLLRRGEQPDGDRVAYFQSSRGLDVDGDIGPQTRRQLVTEYMALDGSSLPSDISPIAHGCGESFPLADDGVELQAAAPAGESDSADRRVELFFFDPPFGVLPPPPGPNSPPGGIEYREWLLRSQQVDDFIVARQLALAVRVVDALTDQVIPGASVVLAPAAGEGLSGVGATPTDVFGVTMFVDLVAGTYALEVRHEGYESFAGVHQLQAGAGPTIVPVRLRAVTRVKLRLELADPRGDAIAFPRDVPVVLLFEDGAELTATTDDEGLAAFVTDRRGGRFRVSVDLGADVYVVVAHDGAPTRRTDRIGALAAAAQMHRFLRLPAKLDVSGPGRWLLDPFGFDEARFVTLDLAVARTSSHGAIGLRLVPAWQTIAFEFFDRWHRKIAWVPGPSKTDQPPMCLAGHLAANSSLPDPTDVIAESVWPVSGLAGDVHCLAWFPEGERELPDADSMLRLVTPPRTFVVSSAAPGDHELEAVPVRGARADLIDKASVERLRFYDLPQDWRSDRQWARPHAALGPDRRPWAELAAE
;
A
#
# COMPACT_ATOMS: atom_id res chain seq x y z
N MET A 1 -2.46 -23.61 -7.04
CA MET A 1 -2.23 -24.88 -6.32
C MET A 1 -1.93 -24.57 -4.86
N HIS A 2 -2.90 -24.79 -3.97
CA HIS A 2 -2.71 -24.80 -2.52
C HIS A 2 -2.23 -26.18 -2.08
N GLY A 3 -1.22 -26.26 -1.21
CA GLY A 3 -0.82 -27.54 -0.60
C GLY A 3 0.63 -27.61 -0.14
N LEU A 4 1.04 -26.75 0.80
CA LEU A 4 2.19 -27.01 1.66
C LEU A 4 1.72 -26.86 3.11
N SER A 5 1.32 -27.98 3.72
CA SER A 5 1.05 -28.05 5.16
C SER A 5 2.27 -28.64 5.85
N SER A 6 2.84 -27.94 6.83
CA SER A 6 3.91 -28.47 7.67
C SER A 6 3.34 -29.10 8.93
N LEU A 7 3.81 -30.28 9.31
CA LEU A 7 3.49 -30.91 10.60
C LEU A 7 4.75 -30.97 11.48
N MET A 8 4.57 -30.84 12.80
CA MET A 8 5.63 -30.99 13.79
C MET A 8 5.52 -32.37 14.45
N LEU A 9 6.57 -33.18 14.34
CA LEU A 9 6.71 -34.49 15.00
C LEU A 9 8.03 -34.48 15.79
N ASP A 10 7.98 -34.77 17.09
CA ASP A 10 9.13 -34.82 18.01
C ASP A 10 10.12 -33.63 17.88
N GLY A 11 9.59 -32.41 17.76
CA GLY A 11 10.40 -31.20 17.69
C GLY A 11 11.10 -30.95 16.35
N ARG A 12 10.74 -31.67 15.28
CA ARG A 12 11.21 -31.43 13.90
C ARG A 12 10.05 -31.14 12.95
N ARG A 13 10.29 -30.28 11.95
CA ARG A 13 9.32 -29.80 10.95
C ARG A 13 9.41 -30.64 9.67
N VAL A 14 8.28 -31.19 9.20
CA VAL A 14 8.19 -32.04 7.99
C VAL A 14 7.22 -31.42 6.98
N TRP A 15 7.53 -31.46 5.68
CA TRP A 15 6.75 -30.87 4.58
C TRP A 15 6.36 -31.92 3.52
N VAL A 16 5.18 -31.76 2.89
CA VAL A 16 4.54 -32.72 1.96
C VAL A 16 4.24 -32.03 0.60
N VAL A 17 4.38 -32.76 -0.52
CA VAL A 17 4.17 -32.27 -1.91
C VAL A 17 3.08 -33.12 -2.61
N PRO A 18 2.16 -32.55 -3.42
CA PRO A 18 1.15 -33.32 -4.15
C PRO A 18 1.68 -33.86 -5.48
N ALA A 19 1.37 -35.11 -5.82
CA ALA A 19 1.65 -35.70 -7.13
C ALA A 19 0.37 -36.28 -7.74
N ARG A 20 0.09 -35.88 -8.98
CA ARG A 20 -0.92 -36.49 -9.86
C ARG A 20 -0.16 -37.36 -10.86
N ASP A 21 -0.53 -38.64 -10.89
CA ASP A 21 0.00 -39.77 -11.67
C ASP A 21 1.28 -40.47 -11.14
N LEU A 22 1.14 -41.34 -10.12
CA LEU A 22 2.24 -42.23 -9.72
C LEU A 22 1.79 -43.67 -9.36
N GLN A 23 1.90 -44.58 -10.33
CA GLN A 23 2.11 -46.01 -10.07
C GLN A 23 3.63 -46.31 -10.08
N ALA A 24 4.12 -46.84 -8.95
CA ALA A 24 5.39 -47.57 -8.73
C ALA A 24 6.72 -46.86 -9.04
N TRP A 25 7.37 -46.24 -8.04
CA TRP A 25 8.70 -45.62 -8.22
C TRP A 25 9.74 -45.95 -7.13
N ASP A 26 11.00 -45.98 -7.59
CA ASP A 26 12.27 -46.35 -6.96
C ASP A 26 13.07 -45.07 -6.60
N GLU A 27 13.85 -45.10 -5.51
CA GLU A 27 14.42 -43.92 -4.81
C GLU A 27 15.30 -43.01 -5.68
N LEU A 28 15.95 -43.57 -6.72
CA LEU A 28 16.81 -42.84 -7.67
C LEU A 28 16.05 -41.87 -8.58
N ARG A 29 14.75 -42.06 -8.75
CA ARG A 29 13.95 -41.39 -9.76
C ARG A 29 13.20 -40.18 -9.17
N ALA A 30 12.87 -40.20 -7.87
CA ALA A 30 12.39 -39.04 -7.11
C ALA A 30 13.41 -37.87 -7.06
N ALA A 31 14.71 -38.19 -6.98
CA ALA A 31 15.78 -37.20 -7.03
C ALA A 31 15.96 -36.56 -8.44
N ALA A 32 15.52 -37.25 -9.50
CA ALA A 32 15.53 -36.71 -10.86
C ALA A 32 14.36 -35.74 -11.09
N GLU A 33 13.17 -36.03 -10.57
CA GLU A 33 12.02 -35.13 -10.69
C GLU A 33 12.15 -33.88 -9.82
N LEU A 34 12.81 -33.97 -8.65
CA LEU A 34 13.16 -32.77 -7.87
C LEU A 34 14.11 -31.85 -8.64
N ARG A 35 14.98 -32.40 -9.50
CA ARG A 35 15.87 -31.64 -10.40
C ARG A 35 15.12 -31.06 -11.61
N GLU A 36 14.06 -31.72 -12.07
CA GLU A 36 13.22 -31.29 -13.20
C GLU A 36 12.24 -30.17 -12.78
N ALA A 37 11.62 -30.27 -11.60
CA ALA A 37 10.79 -29.22 -11.00
C ALA A 37 11.56 -27.90 -10.77
N LEU A 38 12.89 -27.96 -10.66
CA LEU A 38 13.78 -26.79 -10.54
C LEU A 38 14.14 -26.12 -11.88
N SER A 39 13.73 -26.71 -13.01
CA SER A 39 13.84 -26.08 -14.33
C SER A 39 12.69 -25.08 -14.59
N ASP A 40 11.62 -25.15 -13.80
CA ASP A 40 10.55 -24.16 -13.74
C ASP A 40 10.94 -22.93 -12.88
N PRO A 41 10.94 -21.70 -13.44
CA PRO A 41 11.39 -20.50 -12.72
C PRO A 41 10.59 -20.17 -11.47
N PHE A 42 9.30 -20.51 -11.44
CA PHE A 42 8.38 -20.16 -10.34
C PHE A 42 8.55 -21.12 -9.15
N THR A 43 8.60 -22.42 -9.42
CA THR A 43 8.91 -23.46 -8.45
C THR A 43 10.32 -23.30 -7.87
N ARG A 44 11.28 -22.86 -8.70
CA ARG A 44 12.63 -22.49 -8.26
C ARG A 44 12.64 -21.31 -7.29
N LEU A 45 11.81 -20.29 -7.51
CA LEU A 45 11.73 -19.11 -6.63
C LEU A 45 11.12 -19.47 -5.26
N GLU A 46 10.08 -20.31 -5.24
CA GLU A 46 9.46 -20.81 -3.99
C GLU A 46 10.39 -21.73 -3.20
N LEU A 47 11.14 -22.61 -3.87
CA LEU A 47 12.18 -23.42 -3.21
C LEU A 47 13.35 -22.59 -2.67
N LEU A 48 13.74 -21.50 -3.37
CA LEU A 48 14.75 -20.56 -2.90
C LEU A 48 14.27 -19.73 -1.69
N ARG A 49 12.99 -19.34 -1.66
CA ARG A 49 12.35 -18.71 -0.48
C ARG A 49 12.33 -19.66 0.72
N LEU A 50 12.12 -20.95 0.48
CA LEU A 50 12.13 -21.99 1.52
C LEU A 50 13.55 -22.27 2.06
N ALA A 51 14.57 -22.14 1.21
CA ALA A 51 15.98 -22.28 1.58
C ALA A 51 16.49 -21.10 2.43
N ASP A 52 15.98 -19.88 2.20
CA ASP A 52 16.34 -18.68 2.96
C ASP A 52 15.90 -18.76 4.44
N ALA A 53 14.86 -19.55 4.74
CA ALA A 53 14.41 -19.83 6.10
C ALA A 53 15.24 -20.89 6.84
N LEU A 54 16.15 -21.60 6.15
CA LEU A 54 16.90 -22.75 6.69
C LEU A 54 18.42 -22.55 6.70
N LEU A 55 18.96 -21.45 6.16
CA LEU A 55 20.41 -21.30 5.92
C LEU A 55 21.00 -19.98 6.44
N CYS A 56 22.29 -20.03 6.76
CA CYS A 56 23.12 -18.84 6.95
C CYS A 56 23.55 -18.29 5.57
N PRO A 57 23.82 -16.97 5.39
CA PRO A 57 23.93 -16.30 4.08
C PRO A 57 25.12 -16.71 3.17
N SER A 58 25.86 -17.76 3.50
CA SER A 58 27.15 -18.08 2.87
C SER A 58 27.28 -19.44 2.18
N ASP A 59 26.21 -20.23 2.06
CA ASP A 59 26.28 -21.57 1.46
C ASP A 59 25.75 -21.66 0.03
N ASP A 60 26.43 -22.48 -0.79
CA ASP A 60 26.09 -22.78 -2.19
C ASP A 60 24.74 -23.52 -2.29
N PRO A 61 23.75 -23.01 -3.05
CA PRO A 61 22.43 -23.64 -3.22
C PRO A 61 22.49 -25.12 -3.64
N ARG A 62 23.56 -25.55 -4.33
CA ARG A 62 23.75 -26.95 -4.73
C ARG A 62 24.01 -27.88 -3.54
N ARG A 63 24.70 -27.40 -2.50
CA ARG A 63 24.99 -28.19 -1.28
C ARG A 63 23.74 -28.48 -0.44
N VAL A 64 22.78 -27.57 -0.48
CA VAL A 64 21.50 -27.67 0.23
C VAL A 64 20.62 -28.73 -0.43
N ILE A 65 20.65 -28.75 -1.77
CA ILE A 65 19.95 -29.74 -2.60
C ILE A 65 20.55 -31.13 -2.39
N ASP A 66 21.88 -31.24 -2.38
CA ASP A 66 22.57 -32.51 -2.10
C ASP A 66 22.28 -33.00 -0.66
N PHE A 67 22.21 -32.08 0.31
CA PHE A 67 21.86 -32.40 1.71
C PHE A 67 20.43 -32.96 1.87
N LEU A 68 19.43 -32.38 1.19
CA LEU A 68 18.04 -32.86 1.25
C LEU A 68 17.87 -34.20 0.52
N ALA A 69 18.55 -34.38 -0.61
CA ALA A 69 18.56 -35.65 -1.34
C ALA A 69 19.24 -36.76 -0.52
N ASP A 70 20.37 -36.47 0.12
CA ASP A 70 21.06 -37.40 1.02
C ASP A 70 20.23 -37.70 2.29
N ALA A 71 19.48 -36.74 2.82
CA ALA A 71 18.63 -36.97 3.99
C ALA A 71 17.45 -37.90 3.70
N ILE A 72 16.88 -37.84 2.48
CA ILE A 72 15.85 -38.77 1.99
C ILE A 72 16.47 -40.14 1.72
N ALA A 73 17.60 -40.21 1.01
CA ALA A 73 18.28 -41.46 0.67
C ALA A 73 18.82 -42.23 1.89
N ASN A 74 19.21 -41.52 2.95
CA ASN A 74 19.68 -42.12 4.20
C ASN A 74 18.56 -42.36 5.22
N GLY A 75 17.28 -42.25 4.82
CA GLY A 75 16.11 -42.52 5.67
C GLY A 75 15.94 -41.55 6.86
N SER A 76 16.62 -40.40 6.83
CA SER A 76 16.56 -39.37 7.87
C SER A 76 15.38 -38.40 7.68
N LEU A 77 14.70 -38.50 6.53
CA LEU A 77 13.53 -37.72 6.14
C LEU A 77 12.52 -38.66 5.47
N LEU A 78 11.28 -38.71 5.96
CA LEU A 78 10.25 -39.64 5.48
C LEU A 78 9.19 -38.89 4.66
N ALA A 79 8.93 -39.34 3.43
CA ALA A 79 7.82 -38.87 2.60
C ALA A 79 6.56 -39.72 2.89
N LEU A 80 5.45 -39.10 3.29
CA LEU A 80 4.19 -39.78 3.58
C LEU A 80 3.12 -39.48 2.53
N ARG A 81 2.40 -40.52 2.13
CA ARG A 81 1.18 -40.45 1.29
C ARG A 81 0.00 -40.08 2.18
N LEU A 82 -0.66 -38.95 1.91
CA LEU A 82 -1.97 -38.65 2.49
C LEU A 82 -3.08 -39.11 1.54
N PRO A 83 -4.13 -39.78 2.03
CA PRO A 83 -5.29 -40.13 1.22
C PRO A 83 -6.24 -38.93 1.14
N GLU A 84 -6.12 -38.10 0.09
CA GLU A 84 -7.06 -37.04 -0.35
C GLU A 84 -7.55 -36.00 0.70
N PRO A 85 -8.08 -34.84 0.27
CA PRO A 85 -8.43 -33.78 1.21
C PRO A 85 -9.75 -34.10 1.94
N ILE A 86 -9.71 -34.11 3.28
CA ILE A 86 -10.93 -34.09 4.09
C ILE A 86 -11.55 -32.69 3.97
N VAL A 87 -12.51 -32.53 3.05
CA VAL A 87 -13.40 -31.38 3.04
C VAL A 87 -14.47 -31.61 4.12
N GLY A 88 -14.46 -30.75 5.15
CA GLY A 88 -15.45 -30.74 6.23
C GLY A 88 -15.06 -31.57 7.45
N ALA A 89 -14.28 -31.00 8.37
CA ALA A 89 -14.24 -31.43 9.76
C ALA A 89 -14.81 -30.29 10.64
N PRO A 90 -15.81 -30.56 11.50
CA PRO A 90 -16.19 -29.60 12.51
C PRO A 90 -15.01 -29.41 13.46
N VAL A 91 -14.77 -28.17 13.89
CA VAL A 91 -13.91 -27.90 15.05
C VAL A 91 -14.47 -28.74 16.21
N ILE A 92 -13.77 -29.80 16.60
CA ILE A 92 -14.09 -30.58 17.80
C ILE A 92 -13.43 -29.86 18.98
N PRO A 93 -14.19 -29.24 19.89
CA PRO A 93 -13.62 -28.72 21.13
C PRO A 93 -13.40 -29.91 22.08
N GLY A 94 -12.17 -30.10 22.59
CA GLY A 94 -11.89 -31.06 23.67
C GLY A 94 -10.79 -32.09 23.45
N TYR A 95 -9.78 -31.81 22.61
CA TYR A 95 -8.58 -32.67 22.51
C TYR A 95 -7.42 -32.10 23.35
N GLU A 96 -7.52 -32.19 24.69
CA GLU A 96 -6.37 -32.01 25.59
C GLU A 96 -6.00 -33.28 26.37
N ASP A 97 -6.78 -34.37 26.36
CA ASP A 97 -6.49 -35.55 27.20
C ASP A 97 -6.62 -36.90 26.46
N LEU A 98 -5.70 -37.19 25.53
CA LEU A 98 -5.47 -38.55 25.04
C LEU A 98 -3.99 -38.92 25.19
N GLN A 99 -3.62 -39.42 26.37
CA GLN A 99 -2.39 -40.19 26.57
C GLN A 99 -2.56 -41.55 25.89
N VAL A 100 -1.87 -41.77 24.76
CA VAL A 100 -1.65 -43.11 24.20
C VAL A 100 -0.35 -43.64 24.79
N ASP A 101 -0.41 -44.76 25.51
CA ASP A 101 0.75 -45.47 26.04
C ASP A 101 1.32 -46.38 24.94
N TRP A 102 2.53 -46.05 24.48
CA TRP A 102 3.18 -46.66 23.31
C TRP A 102 3.85 -48.03 23.61
N HIS A 103 3.47 -48.70 24.70
CA HIS A 103 4.03 -50.01 25.09
C HIS A 103 3.24 -51.23 24.58
N ASP A 104 2.08 -51.07 23.93
CA ASP A 104 1.21 -52.18 23.50
C ASP A 104 1.22 -52.48 21.99
N ILE A 105 2.28 -52.10 21.27
CA ILE A 105 2.47 -52.54 19.87
C ILE A 105 3.18 -53.91 19.87
N PRO A 106 2.57 -54.99 19.34
CA PRO A 106 3.20 -56.32 19.31
C PRO A 106 4.51 -56.28 18.53
N ARG A 107 5.56 -56.91 19.06
CA ARG A 107 6.83 -57.01 18.35
C ARG A 107 6.73 -58.05 17.25
N LEU A 108 7.39 -57.78 16.13
CA LEU A 108 7.43 -58.65 14.94
C LEU A 108 7.98 -60.08 15.22
N SER A 109 8.53 -60.31 16.42
CA SER A 109 8.94 -61.61 16.95
C SER A 109 7.80 -62.49 17.48
N ASP A 110 6.59 -61.93 17.65
CA ASP A 110 5.43 -62.63 18.23
C ASP A 110 4.47 -63.19 17.16
N LEU A 111 4.86 -63.11 15.88
CA LEU A 111 4.14 -63.76 14.78
C LEU A 111 4.52 -65.25 14.73
N PRO A 112 3.54 -66.18 14.80
CA PRO A 112 3.84 -67.60 14.79
C PRO A 112 4.49 -68.02 13.46
N THR A 113 5.66 -68.64 13.58
CA THR A 113 6.37 -69.30 12.48
C THR A 113 6.15 -70.80 12.62
N ASP A 114 5.14 -71.35 11.95
CA ASP A 114 5.07 -72.79 11.70
C ASP A 114 4.45 -73.07 10.33
N GLY A 115 5.18 -73.88 9.55
CA GLY A 115 4.82 -74.32 8.20
C GLY A 115 3.74 -75.41 8.18
N PRO A 116 3.32 -75.83 6.97
CA PRO A 116 2.12 -76.65 6.77
C PRO A 116 2.39 -78.12 7.11
N GLY A 117 1.58 -78.68 8.01
CA GLY A 117 1.59 -80.11 8.30
C GLY A 117 0.23 -80.62 8.75
N ALA A 118 -0.59 -81.15 7.83
CA ALA A 118 -1.39 -82.38 7.97
C ALA A 118 -2.35 -82.55 6.78
N GLY A 119 -2.58 -83.83 6.40
CA GLY A 119 -3.23 -84.27 5.17
C GLY A 119 -4.72 -83.93 4.98
N PRO A 120 -5.30 -84.36 3.84
CA PRO A 120 -6.59 -83.89 3.35
C PRO A 120 -7.75 -84.49 4.15
N ALA A 121 -8.54 -83.64 4.80
CA ALA A 121 -9.88 -84.00 5.20
C ALA A 121 -10.82 -83.72 4.01
N THR A 122 -11.38 -84.77 3.43
CA THR A 122 -12.48 -84.69 2.47
C THR A 122 -13.68 -83.98 3.12
N PRO A 123 -14.23 -82.89 2.56
CA PRO A 123 -15.46 -82.33 3.05
C PRO A 123 -16.63 -83.24 2.65
N LYS A 124 -17.42 -83.66 3.64
CA LYS A 124 -18.77 -84.21 3.40
C LYS A 124 -19.64 -83.14 2.71
N PRO A 125 -20.51 -83.48 1.76
CA PRO A 125 -21.44 -82.53 1.18
C PRO A 125 -22.41 -82.06 2.27
N VAL A 126 -22.27 -80.81 2.68
CA VAL A 126 -23.31 -80.11 3.43
C VAL A 126 -24.41 -79.82 2.41
N ALA A 127 -25.64 -80.22 2.72
CA ALA A 127 -26.80 -79.83 1.93
C ALA A 127 -26.80 -78.29 1.81
N ALA A 128 -26.78 -77.78 0.59
CA ALA A 128 -26.74 -76.34 0.33
C ALA A 128 -27.88 -75.66 1.11
N THR A 129 -27.53 -74.91 2.14
CA THR A 129 -28.51 -74.12 2.88
C THR A 129 -28.77 -72.90 2.01
N SER A 130 -30.02 -72.67 1.60
CA SER A 130 -30.33 -71.52 0.76
C SER A 130 -29.97 -70.21 1.47
N THR A 131 -29.49 -69.25 0.70
CA THR A 131 -29.12 -67.90 1.14
C THR A 131 -29.80 -66.86 0.24
N TRP A 132 -29.64 -65.58 0.56
CA TRP A 132 -30.30 -64.50 -0.15
C TRP A 132 -29.35 -63.38 -0.56
N PHE A 133 -29.71 -62.69 -1.63
CA PHE A 133 -29.07 -61.47 -2.11
C PHE A 133 -30.12 -60.38 -2.30
N GLU A 134 -29.78 -59.15 -1.94
CA GLU A 134 -30.65 -57.99 -2.12
C GLU A 134 -29.84 -56.82 -2.68
N LEU A 135 -30.38 -56.19 -3.72
CA LEU A 135 -29.85 -54.99 -4.34
C LEU A 135 -30.94 -53.92 -4.34
N ARG A 136 -30.59 -52.70 -3.92
CA ARG A 136 -31.44 -51.51 -3.98
C ARG A 136 -30.79 -50.49 -4.91
N VAL A 137 -31.53 -49.95 -5.86
CA VAL A 137 -31.10 -48.85 -6.75
C VAL A 137 -31.82 -47.57 -6.37
N VAL A 138 -31.05 -46.52 -6.11
CA VAL A 138 -31.54 -45.19 -5.70
C VAL A 138 -30.83 -44.10 -6.50
N ASP A 139 -31.39 -42.89 -6.48
CA ASP A 139 -30.74 -41.69 -7.02
C ASP A 139 -29.82 -41.01 -6.00
N GLU A 140 -29.28 -39.84 -6.38
CA GLU A 140 -28.35 -39.04 -5.56
C GLU A 140 -28.93 -38.57 -4.22
N LEU A 141 -30.26 -38.63 -4.04
CA LEU A 141 -31.00 -38.22 -2.84
C LEU A 141 -31.65 -39.42 -2.12
N GLU A 142 -31.14 -40.64 -2.34
CA GLU A 142 -31.66 -41.89 -1.77
C GLU A 142 -33.08 -42.27 -2.25
N GLN A 143 -33.64 -41.58 -3.25
CA GLN A 143 -34.97 -41.89 -3.73
C GLN A 143 -34.96 -43.13 -4.63
N PRO A 144 -35.79 -44.16 -4.34
CA PRO A 144 -35.76 -45.42 -5.05
C PRO A 144 -36.08 -45.28 -6.54
N ILE A 145 -35.42 -46.07 -7.38
CA ILE A 145 -35.66 -46.12 -8.83
C ILE A 145 -36.25 -47.49 -9.18
N GLY A 146 -37.54 -47.52 -9.53
CA GLY A 146 -38.24 -48.75 -9.94
C GLY A 146 -38.14 -49.03 -11.44
N GLY A 147 -38.38 -50.27 -11.86
CA GLY A 147 -38.36 -50.68 -13.26
C GLY A 147 -36.98 -50.81 -13.92
N VAL A 148 -35.88 -50.68 -13.17
CA VAL A 148 -34.51 -50.86 -13.67
C VAL A 148 -34.21 -52.34 -13.88
N GLY A 149 -33.67 -52.70 -15.04
CA GLY A 149 -33.25 -54.06 -15.35
C GLY A 149 -31.95 -54.44 -14.63
N ILE A 150 -31.96 -55.59 -13.96
CA ILE A 150 -30.82 -56.15 -13.22
C ILE A 150 -30.52 -57.55 -13.74
N SER A 151 -29.34 -57.73 -14.30
CA SER A 151 -28.81 -59.04 -14.68
C SER A 151 -27.92 -59.56 -13.55
N LEU A 152 -28.40 -60.55 -12.80
CA LEU A 152 -27.75 -61.09 -11.61
C LEU A 152 -27.10 -62.45 -11.91
N ALA A 153 -25.78 -62.49 -11.93
CA ALA A 153 -25.00 -63.72 -12.04
C ALA A 153 -24.81 -64.36 -10.66
N VAL A 154 -25.38 -65.55 -10.44
CA VAL A 154 -25.43 -66.27 -9.17
C VAL A 154 -25.56 -67.78 -9.41
N ASP A 155 -24.91 -68.61 -8.60
CA ASP A 155 -24.92 -70.08 -8.75
C ASP A 155 -24.48 -70.63 -10.14
N GLY A 156 -23.75 -69.83 -10.93
CA GLY A 156 -23.32 -70.20 -12.28
C GLY A 156 -24.34 -69.90 -13.39
N ASP A 157 -25.52 -69.38 -13.03
CA ASP A 157 -26.55 -68.91 -13.96
C ASP A 157 -26.71 -67.38 -13.92
N VAL A 158 -27.38 -66.82 -14.92
CA VAL A 158 -27.73 -65.38 -14.99
C VAL A 158 -29.25 -65.23 -14.90
N ARG A 159 -29.71 -64.41 -13.95
CA ARG A 159 -31.13 -64.10 -13.72
C ARG A 159 -31.43 -62.66 -14.10
N GLU A 160 -32.35 -62.46 -15.04
CA GLU A 160 -32.84 -61.13 -15.42
C GLU A 160 -34.02 -60.73 -14.52
N LEU A 161 -33.86 -59.63 -13.80
CA LEU A 161 -34.79 -59.13 -12.79
C LEU A 161 -35.10 -57.64 -13.03
N GLN A 162 -36.15 -57.13 -12.41
CA GLN A 162 -36.46 -55.70 -12.40
C GLN A 162 -36.68 -55.20 -10.98
N THR A 163 -36.18 -54.01 -10.68
CA THR A 163 -36.39 -53.36 -9.38
C THR A 163 -37.87 -53.06 -9.15
N ASP A 164 -38.37 -53.35 -7.96
CA ASP A 164 -39.74 -53.01 -7.53
C ASP A 164 -39.94 -51.49 -7.34
N GLY A 165 -41.12 -51.05 -6.91
CA GLY A 165 -41.41 -49.65 -6.62
C GLY A 165 -40.61 -49.04 -5.45
N ARG A 166 -39.81 -49.85 -4.73
CA ARG A 166 -38.84 -49.41 -3.71
C ARG A 166 -37.40 -49.50 -4.21
N GLY A 167 -37.21 -49.72 -5.52
CA GLY A 167 -35.91 -49.84 -6.15
C GLY A 167 -35.20 -51.15 -5.85
N ARG A 168 -35.91 -52.19 -5.38
CA ARG A 168 -35.27 -53.40 -4.84
C ARG A 168 -35.43 -54.62 -5.74
N VAL A 169 -34.38 -55.42 -5.77
CA VAL A 169 -34.36 -56.78 -6.32
C VAL A 169 -33.85 -57.72 -5.23
N ARG A 170 -34.54 -58.85 -5.02
CA ARG A 170 -34.17 -59.84 -4.01
C ARG A 170 -34.40 -61.27 -4.53
N ILE A 171 -33.46 -62.16 -4.22
CA ILE A 171 -33.61 -63.61 -4.40
C ILE A 171 -33.28 -64.31 -3.07
N ASP A 172 -33.98 -65.41 -2.76
CA ASP A 172 -33.89 -66.12 -1.45
C ASP A 172 -33.49 -67.60 -1.58
N ASP A 173 -33.27 -68.07 -2.80
CA ASP A 173 -33.04 -69.47 -3.16
C ASP A 173 -31.60 -69.74 -3.65
N ALA A 174 -30.68 -68.80 -3.45
CA ALA A 174 -29.29 -68.94 -3.90
C ALA A 174 -28.48 -69.89 -3.03
N THR A 175 -27.39 -70.45 -3.55
CA THR A 175 -26.51 -71.37 -2.80
C THR A 175 -25.07 -70.87 -2.62
N THR A 176 -24.63 -69.86 -3.39
CA THR A 176 -23.32 -69.21 -3.27
C THR A 176 -23.32 -68.04 -2.26
N SER A 177 -22.15 -67.72 -1.71
CA SER A 177 -21.97 -66.59 -0.78
C SER A 177 -21.72 -65.23 -1.46
N PHE A 178 -21.53 -65.22 -2.77
CA PHE A 178 -21.33 -64.02 -3.60
C PHE A 178 -22.17 -64.10 -4.88
N ALA A 179 -22.51 -62.93 -5.42
CA ALA A 179 -23.17 -62.74 -6.70
C ALA A 179 -22.65 -61.46 -7.37
N THR A 180 -22.92 -61.30 -8.67
CA THR A 180 -22.55 -60.08 -9.40
C THR A 180 -23.75 -59.54 -10.15
N ALA A 181 -24.11 -58.28 -9.91
CA ALA A 181 -25.22 -57.60 -10.57
C ALA A 181 -24.71 -56.64 -11.64
N ARG A 182 -25.32 -56.69 -12.82
CA ARG A 182 -25.18 -55.67 -13.87
C ARG A 182 -26.48 -54.90 -13.98
N ILE A 183 -26.36 -53.58 -14.08
CA ILE A 183 -27.50 -52.68 -14.18
C ILE A 183 -27.63 -52.27 -15.65
N SER A 184 -28.81 -52.42 -16.23
CA SER A 184 -29.06 -52.05 -17.63
C SER A 184 -30.49 -51.56 -17.84
N GLY A 185 -30.66 -50.57 -18.72
CA GLY A 185 -31.96 -50.29 -19.33
C GLY A 185 -32.27 -48.81 -19.55
N ALA A 186 -32.94 -48.52 -20.67
CA ALA A 186 -33.46 -47.19 -21.02
C ALA A 186 -34.42 -46.59 -19.97
N ALA A 187 -35.08 -47.44 -19.17
CA ALA A 187 -35.95 -47.01 -18.07
C ALA A 187 -35.20 -46.25 -16.96
N LEU A 188 -33.88 -46.45 -16.82
CA LEU A 188 -33.05 -45.69 -15.90
C LEU A 188 -32.90 -44.24 -16.39
N ASP A 189 -32.61 -44.06 -17.67
CA ASP A 189 -32.37 -42.73 -18.26
C ASP A 189 -33.64 -41.87 -18.25
N ASP A 190 -34.82 -42.43 -18.54
CA ASP A 190 -36.07 -41.68 -18.52
C ASP A 190 -36.39 -41.12 -17.12
N VAL A 191 -36.24 -41.96 -16.08
CA VAL A 191 -36.48 -41.55 -14.69
C VAL A 191 -35.46 -40.52 -14.23
N LEU A 192 -34.17 -40.72 -14.56
CA LEU A 192 -33.12 -39.78 -14.18
C LEU A 192 -33.25 -38.45 -14.93
N ARG A 193 -33.65 -38.47 -16.21
CA ARG A 193 -33.91 -37.25 -16.99
C ARG A 193 -34.99 -36.41 -16.34
N GLU A 194 -36.11 -37.02 -15.96
CA GLU A 194 -37.21 -36.31 -15.27
C GLU A 194 -36.71 -35.68 -13.96
N ARG A 195 -35.99 -36.45 -13.14
CA ARG A 195 -35.45 -35.98 -11.85
C ARG A 195 -34.44 -34.86 -12.01
N TRP A 196 -33.49 -35.00 -12.92
CA TRP A 196 -32.37 -34.07 -13.09
C TRP A 196 -32.72 -32.82 -13.91
N THR A 197 -33.92 -32.77 -14.52
CA THR A 197 -34.47 -31.57 -15.16
C THR A 197 -34.66 -30.43 -14.17
N GLN A 198 -34.95 -30.74 -12.91
CA GLN A 198 -35.06 -29.73 -11.85
C GLN A 198 -33.77 -29.70 -11.01
N ALA A 199 -33.35 -28.52 -10.58
CA ALA A 199 -32.32 -28.40 -9.54
C ALA A 199 -32.90 -28.80 -8.18
N ARG A 200 -32.35 -29.83 -7.54
CA ARG A 200 -32.99 -30.47 -6.38
C ARG A 200 -32.50 -29.97 -5.01
N ARG A 201 -31.50 -29.07 -4.97
CA ARG A 201 -31.06 -28.29 -3.78
C ARG A 201 -30.87 -29.10 -2.49
N GLN A 202 -30.42 -30.34 -2.60
CA GLN A 202 -30.20 -31.24 -1.47
C GLN A 202 -28.79 -31.83 -1.54
N THR A 203 -28.20 -32.09 -0.37
CA THR A 203 -26.89 -32.73 -0.27
C THR A 203 -26.99 -34.15 -0.81
N TRP A 204 -26.11 -34.50 -1.74
CA TRP A 204 -26.08 -35.84 -2.29
C TRP A 204 -25.62 -36.84 -1.24
N TRP A 205 -26.04 -38.08 -1.41
CA TRP A 205 -25.55 -39.18 -0.61
C TRP A 205 -24.06 -39.40 -0.88
N VAL A 206 -23.23 -39.22 0.15
CA VAL A 206 -21.79 -39.50 0.12
C VAL A 206 -21.51 -40.91 0.67
N ALA A 207 -20.55 -41.62 0.08
CA ALA A 207 -20.19 -42.97 0.53
C ALA A 207 -19.59 -42.92 1.95
N THR A 208 -20.15 -43.70 2.88
CA THR A 208 -19.68 -43.83 4.27
C THR A 208 -18.51 -44.82 4.44
N GLY A 209 -17.97 -45.36 3.34
CA GLY A 209 -16.94 -46.41 3.38
C GLY A 209 -17.50 -47.83 3.63
N ASP A 210 -18.82 -47.99 3.73
CA ASP A 210 -19.46 -49.29 3.88
C ASP A 210 -19.37 -50.11 2.58
N ALA A 211 -18.91 -51.36 2.70
CA ALA A 211 -18.81 -52.30 1.58
C ALA A 211 -20.16 -52.69 0.95
N SER A 212 -21.28 -52.24 1.54
CA SER A 212 -22.66 -52.46 1.08
C SER A 212 -23.23 -51.31 0.23
N THR A 213 -22.43 -50.32 -0.13
CA THR A 213 -22.86 -49.18 -0.95
C THR A 213 -21.91 -48.97 -2.12
N THR A 214 -22.46 -48.80 -3.33
CA THR A 214 -21.70 -48.45 -4.52
C THR A 214 -22.28 -47.18 -5.13
N ILE A 215 -21.46 -46.13 -5.19
CA ILE A 215 -21.82 -44.91 -5.93
C ILE A 215 -21.39 -45.10 -7.38
N VAL A 216 -22.34 -44.91 -8.29
CA VAL A 216 -22.14 -45.02 -9.73
C VAL A 216 -22.44 -43.67 -10.35
N ARG A 217 -21.52 -43.18 -11.16
CA ARG A 217 -21.65 -41.94 -11.92
C ARG A 217 -22.21 -42.28 -13.30
N HIS A 218 -23.26 -41.59 -13.72
CA HIS A 218 -23.95 -41.88 -14.98
C HIS A 218 -23.16 -41.31 -16.18
N ARG A 219 -22.02 -41.95 -16.46
CA ARG A 219 -21.11 -41.69 -17.59
C ARG A 219 -20.44 -42.98 -18.08
N ASP A 220 -20.21 -43.91 -17.16
CA ASP A 220 -19.56 -45.19 -17.43
C ASP A 220 -20.59 -46.30 -17.70
N GLU A 221 -20.20 -47.34 -18.44
CA GLU A 221 -20.87 -48.63 -18.28
C GLU A 221 -20.81 -49.01 -16.80
N ILE A 222 -21.99 -49.14 -16.17
CA ILE A 222 -22.07 -49.43 -14.75
C ILE A 222 -21.32 -50.73 -14.48
N SER A 223 -20.15 -50.59 -13.86
CA SER A 223 -19.29 -51.73 -13.57
C SER A 223 -20.08 -52.78 -12.77
N PRO A 224 -19.88 -54.08 -13.04
CA PRO A 224 -20.61 -55.11 -12.33
C PRO A 224 -20.42 -54.97 -10.82
N VAL A 225 -21.54 -54.89 -10.08
CA VAL A 225 -21.56 -54.69 -8.63
C VAL A 225 -21.49 -56.04 -7.94
N ALA A 226 -20.48 -56.25 -7.09
CA ALA A 226 -20.35 -57.47 -6.29
C ALA A 226 -21.30 -57.42 -5.09
N LEU A 227 -22.04 -58.51 -4.86
CA LEU A 227 -22.99 -58.65 -3.76
C LEU A 227 -22.52 -59.75 -2.82
N ALA A 228 -22.57 -59.48 -1.51
CA ALA A 228 -22.35 -60.47 -0.47
C ALA A 228 -23.69 -61.05 0.01
N SER A 229 -23.76 -62.35 0.22
CA SER A 229 -25.00 -62.97 0.68
C SER A 229 -25.39 -62.44 2.07
N LYS A 230 -26.70 -62.34 2.32
CA LYS A 230 -27.27 -61.83 3.57
C LYS A 230 -26.93 -60.38 3.93
N THR A 231 -26.43 -59.61 2.97
CA THR A 231 -26.12 -58.19 3.13
C THR A 231 -26.88 -57.41 2.05
N PRO A 232 -27.80 -56.50 2.39
CA PRO A 232 -28.43 -55.63 1.41
C PRO A 232 -27.38 -54.68 0.82
N HIS A 233 -27.35 -54.57 -0.50
CA HIS A 233 -26.44 -53.66 -1.20
C HIS A 233 -27.21 -52.50 -1.81
N THR A 234 -26.71 -51.27 -1.70
CA THR A 234 -27.33 -50.09 -2.30
C THR A 234 -26.44 -49.53 -3.40
N VAL A 235 -26.99 -49.36 -4.60
CA VAL A 235 -26.37 -48.64 -5.70
C VAL A 235 -26.99 -47.26 -5.81
N VAL A 236 -26.17 -46.23 -5.68
CA VAL A 236 -26.55 -44.82 -5.76
C VAL A 236 -26.12 -44.28 -7.12
N ILE A 237 -27.07 -43.89 -7.97
CA ILE A 237 -26.76 -43.28 -9.26
C ILE A 237 -26.67 -41.76 -9.11
N GLN A 238 -25.53 -41.18 -9.45
CA GLN A 238 -25.28 -39.74 -9.39
C GLN A 238 -25.06 -39.14 -10.78
N PRO A 239 -25.53 -37.90 -11.02
CA PRO A 239 -25.18 -37.19 -12.25
C PRO A 239 -23.70 -36.82 -12.26
N SER A 240 -23.13 -36.75 -13.47
CA SER A 240 -21.75 -36.36 -13.70
C SER A 240 -21.66 -35.48 -14.95
N LEU A 241 -20.75 -34.52 -14.92
CA LEU A 241 -20.31 -33.77 -16.10
C LEU A 241 -18.84 -33.38 -15.94
N SER A 242 -18.18 -33.04 -17.06
CA SER A 242 -16.84 -32.44 -17.06
C SER A 242 -16.93 -30.94 -17.14
N ARG A 243 -16.00 -30.25 -16.51
CA ARG A 243 -15.87 -28.79 -16.58
C ARG A 243 -14.45 -28.40 -16.91
N ALA A 244 -14.27 -27.56 -17.91
CA ALA A 244 -13.03 -26.85 -18.16
C ALA A 244 -13.20 -25.38 -17.81
N ARG A 245 -12.18 -24.74 -17.25
CA ARG A 245 -12.21 -23.30 -16.94
C ARG A 245 -11.04 -22.60 -17.61
N ILE A 246 -11.32 -21.55 -18.37
CA ILE A 246 -10.32 -20.59 -18.83
C ILE A 246 -10.38 -19.40 -17.86
N VAL A 247 -9.38 -19.29 -17.00
CA VAL A 247 -9.33 -18.35 -15.87
C VAL A 247 -8.18 -17.36 -16.08
N GLY A 248 -8.35 -16.10 -15.66
CA GLY A 248 -7.31 -15.08 -15.75
C GLY A 248 -7.50 -14.15 -16.94
N ALA A 249 -6.41 -13.76 -17.59
CA ALA A 249 -6.37 -12.64 -18.53
C ALA A 249 -6.81 -12.97 -19.96
N ALA A 250 -7.81 -13.85 -20.13
CA ALA A 250 -8.35 -14.22 -21.43
C ALA A 250 -9.08 -13.07 -22.14
N PHE A 251 -9.57 -12.10 -21.36
CA PHE A 251 -10.31 -10.92 -21.82
C PHE A 251 -9.77 -9.66 -21.15
N ASP A 252 -9.78 -8.54 -21.87
CA ASP A 252 -9.57 -7.22 -21.28
C ASP A 252 -10.78 -6.76 -20.45
N ILE A 253 -10.55 -5.80 -19.55
CA ILE A 253 -11.61 -5.17 -18.76
C ILE A 253 -12.64 -4.55 -19.69
N GLY A 254 -13.92 -4.84 -19.47
CA GLY A 254 -15.02 -4.34 -20.31
C GLY A 254 -15.11 -4.97 -21.71
N ARG A 255 -14.21 -5.90 -22.08
CA ARG A 255 -14.15 -6.49 -23.44
C ARG A 255 -14.55 -7.97 -23.47
N SER A 256 -15.08 -8.40 -24.62
CA SER A 256 -15.41 -9.79 -24.94
C SER A 256 -14.43 -10.47 -25.91
N PHE A 257 -13.45 -9.71 -26.42
CA PHE A 257 -12.44 -10.22 -27.35
C PHE A 257 -11.57 -11.31 -26.71
N VAL A 258 -11.49 -12.46 -27.38
CA VAL A 258 -10.67 -13.60 -26.97
C VAL A 258 -9.23 -13.34 -27.37
N ARG A 259 -8.40 -13.01 -26.37
CA ARG A 259 -7.02 -12.55 -26.60
C ARG A 259 -6.09 -13.66 -27.13
N PRO A 260 -4.97 -13.29 -27.80
CA PRO A 260 -3.96 -14.23 -28.27
C PRO A 260 -3.42 -15.16 -27.17
N ASP A 261 -3.26 -14.60 -25.96
CA ASP A 261 -2.77 -15.30 -24.77
C ASP A 261 -3.65 -16.51 -24.39
N ALA A 262 -4.94 -16.48 -24.74
CA ALA A 262 -5.88 -17.55 -24.44
C ALA A 262 -5.87 -18.69 -25.47
N LEU A 263 -5.35 -18.47 -26.69
CA LEU A 263 -5.45 -19.44 -27.80
C LEU A 263 -4.86 -20.82 -27.48
N PRO A 264 -3.69 -20.96 -26.82
CA PRO A 264 -3.16 -22.28 -26.45
C PRO A 264 -4.10 -23.08 -25.52
N HIS A 265 -4.87 -22.36 -24.70
CA HIS A 265 -5.82 -22.97 -23.78
C HIS A 265 -7.11 -23.38 -24.49
N ILE A 266 -7.55 -22.64 -25.51
CA ILE A 266 -8.67 -23.03 -26.37
C ILE A 266 -8.35 -24.35 -27.10
N GLN A 267 -7.13 -24.51 -27.61
CA GLN A 267 -6.69 -25.78 -28.20
C GLN A 267 -6.76 -26.97 -27.21
N SER A 268 -6.42 -26.71 -25.94
CA SER A 268 -6.51 -27.72 -24.87
C SER A 268 -7.98 -28.09 -24.56
N VAL A 269 -8.88 -27.12 -24.64
CA VAL A 269 -10.34 -27.33 -24.51
C VAL A 269 -10.89 -28.16 -25.68
N VAL A 270 -10.42 -27.96 -26.91
CA VAL A 270 -10.81 -28.81 -28.06
C VAL A 270 -10.31 -30.24 -27.87
N SER A 271 -9.14 -30.43 -27.27
CA SER A 271 -8.62 -31.77 -26.93
C SER A 271 -9.51 -32.49 -25.90
N LEU A 272 -10.05 -31.77 -24.91
CA LEU A 272 -11.02 -32.31 -23.95
C LEU A 272 -12.32 -32.76 -24.62
N TYR A 273 -12.76 -32.08 -25.69
CA TYR A 273 -13.92 -32.53 -26.45
C TYR A 273 -13.68 -33.90 -27.10
N GLY A 274 -12.47 -34.18 -27.60
CA GLY A 274 -12.10 -35.49 -28.13
C GLY A 274 -12.28 -36.64 -27.13
N ALA A 275 -12.22 -36.34 -25.82
CA ALA A 275 -12.47 -37.29 -24.74
C ALA A 275 -13.97 -37.46 -24.40
N HIS A 276 -14.86 -36.63 -24.95
CA HIS A 276 -16.30 -36.59 -24.66
C HIS A 276 -17.16 -36.56 -25.94
N PRO A 277 -17.11 -37.61 -26.79
CA PRO A 277 -17.84 -37.62 -28.06
C PRO A 277 -19.36 -37.53 -27.87
N GLY A 278 -20.02 -36.62 -28.57
CA GLY A 278 -21.46 -36.42 -28.55
C GLY A 278 -21.99 -35.66 -27.33
N ALA A 279 -21.11 -35.13 -26.48
CA ALA A 279 -21.51 -34.33 -25.33
C ALA A 279 -22.17 -33.01 -25.76
N SER A 280 -23.15 -32.56 -24.98
CA SER A 280 -23.72 -31.21 -25.14
C SER A 280 -22.83 -30.20 -24.44
N LEU A 281 -22.38 -29.18 -25.17
CA LEU A 281 -21.47 -28.15 -24.66
C LEU A 281 -22.25 -26.91 -24.21
N LEU A 282 -22.07 -26.49 -22.96
CA LEU A 282 -22.52 -25.20 -22.44
C LEU A 282 -21.30 -24.35 -22.14
N VAL A 283 -21.22 -23.15 -22.73
CA VAL A 283 -20.16 -22.18 -22.47
C VAL A 283 -20.74 -21.06 -21.61
N VAL A 284 -20.18 -20.88 -20.43
CA VAL A 284 -20.64 -19.94 -19.41
C VAL A 284 -19.61 -18.83 -19.23
N GLY A 285 -19.99 -17.59 -19.46
CA GLY A 285 -19.11 -16.44 -19.23
C GLY A 285 -19.40 -15.75 -17.91
N HIS A 286 -18.36 -15.13 -17.35
CA HIS A 286 -18.40 -14.40 -16.08
C HIS A 286 -17.72 -13.03 -16.20
N THR A 287 -18.04 -12.13 -15.26
CA THR A 287 -17.39 -10.82 -15.09
C THR A 287 -17.03 -10.60 -13.63
N ASP A 288 -16.06 -9.70 -13.38
CA ASP A 288 -15.84 -9.15 -12.04
C ASP A 288 -16.91 -8.11 -11.68
N THR A 289 -16.77 -7.45 -10.53
CA THR A 289 -17.80 -6.59 -9.92
C THR A 289 -17.53 -5.09 -10.16
N THR A 290 -16.66 -4.76 -11.11
CA THR A 290 -16.23 -3.36 -11.37
C THR A 290 -17.20 -2.57 -12.25
N GLY A 291 -18.00 -3.26 -13.05
CA GLY A 291 -18.95 -2.67 -14.01
C GLY A 291 -20.36 -2.48 -13.45
N GLU A 292 -21.23 -1.84 -14.24
CA GLU A 292 -22.66 -1.78 -13.94
C GLU A 292 -23.28 -3.20 -14.08
N PRO A 293 -24.18 -3.64 -13.18
CA PRO A 293 -24.68 -5.02 -13.17
C PRO A 293 -25.28 -5.48 -14.51
N TRP A 294 -26.07 -4.63 -15.17
CA TRP A 294 -26.66 -4.95 -16.47
C TRP A 294 -25.62 -5.07 -17.59
N LEU A 295 -24.52 -4.30 -17.49
CA LEU A 295 -23.43 -4.34 -18.46
C LEU A 295 -22.59 -5.60 -18.24
N ASN A 296 -22.39 -5.98 -16.98
CA ASN A 296 -21.73 -7.22 -16.58
C ASN A 296 -22.50 -8.47 -17.07
N ASP A 297 -23.83 -8.46 -16.94
CA ASP A 297 -24.68 -9.51 -17.53
C ASP A 297 -24.49 -9.60 -19.05
N LEU A 298 -24.60 -8.47 -19.77
CA LEU A 298 -24.38 -8.44 -21.22
C LEU A 298 -22.99 -8.95 -21.60
N LEU A 299 -21.94 -8.44 -20.94
CA LEU A 299 -20.55 -8.76 -21.24
C LEU A 299 -20.23 -10.24 -20.99
N SER A 300 -20.77 -10.80 -19.92
CA SER A 300 -20.60 -12.22 -19.60
C SER A 300 -21.16 -13.14 -20.70
N LEU A 301 -22.33 -12.81 -21.26
CA LEU A 301 -22.92 -13.53 -22.39
C LEU A 301 -22.09 -13.36 -23.66
N LEU A 302 -21.64 -12.13 -23.95
CA LEU A 302 -20.82 -11.84 -25.11
C LEU A 302 -19.49 -12.61 -25.08
N ARG A 303 -18.87 -12.79 -23.91
CA ARG A 303 -17.66 -13.61 -23.75
C ARG A 303 -17.91 -15.08 -24.09
N ALA A 304 -19.02 -15.65 -23.61
CA ALA A 304 -19.40 -17.02 -23.97
C ALA A 304 -19.63 -17.16 -25.49
N GLN A 305 -20.30 -16.19 -26.11
CA GLN A 305 -20.52 -16.17 -27.55
C GLN A 305 -19.21 -16.00 -28.34
N ALA A 306 -18.27 -15.18 -27.85
CA ALA A 306 -16.95 -14.98 -28.44
C ALA A 306 -16.14 -16.27 -28.49
N VAL A 307 -16.11 -17.01 -27.38
CA VAL A 307 -15.48 -18.33 -27.32
C VAL A 307 -16.17 -19.33 -28.23
N ILE A 308 -17.51 -19.38 -28.26
CA ILE A 308 -18.24 -20.28 -29.17
C ILE A 308 -17.96 -19.97 -30.64
N ALA A 309 -17.97 -18.69 -31.01
CA ALA A 309 -17.73 -18.28 -32.39
C ALA A 309 -16.30 -18.59 -32.81
N TYR A 310 -15.32 -18.40 -31.92
CA TYR A 310 -13.95 -18.80 -32.14
C TYR A 310 -13.84 -20.32 -32.37
N LEU A 311 -14.42 -21.11 -31.46
CA LEU A 311 -14.45 -22.57 -31.54
C LEU A 311 -15.16 -23.11 -32.80
N LYS A 312 -15.96 -22.31 -33.49
CA LYS A 312 -16.68 -22.69 -34.72
C LYS A 312 -16.08 -22.10 -35.99
N ASP A 313 -15.00 -21.31 -35.89
CA ASP A 313 -14.50 -20.46 -36.96
C ASP A 313 -15.60 -19.55 -37.57
N ASP A 314 -16.53 -19.08 -36.74
CA ASP A 314 -17.66 -18.23 -37.16
C ASP A 314 -17.23 -16.76 -37.28
N VAL A 315 -16.60 -16.44 -38.42
CA VAL A 315 -16.11 -15.11 -38.75
C VAL A 315 -17.21 -14.06 -38.73
N ASP A 316 -18.43 -14.41 -39.19
CA ASP A 316 -19.54 -13.46 -39.25
C ASP A 316 -20.02 -13.05 -37.86
N ALA A 317 -20.04 -13.99 -36.90
CA ALA A 317 -20.35 -13.69 -35.51
C ALA A 317 -19.32 -12.73 -34.88
N TRP A 318 -18.02 -12.88 -35.18
CA TRP A 318 -16.99 -11.95 -34.69
C TRP A 318 -17.11 -10.55 -35.30
N LEU A 319 -17.39 -10.47 -36.61
CA LEU A 319 -17.56 -9.19 -37.29
C LEU A 319 -18.77 -8.39 -36.78
N ALA A 320 -19.80 -9.06 -36.27
CA ALA A 320 -20.95 -8.41 -35.65
C ALA A 320 -20.59 -7.59 -34.39
N TRP A 321 -19.46 -7.86 -33.73
CA TRP A 321 -19.04 -7.08 -32.55
C TRP A 321 -18.38 -5.73 -32.87
N TYR A 322 -18.21 -5.42 -34.15
CA TYR A 322 -17.84 -4.08 -34.63
C TYR A 322 -19.06 -3.22 -34.98
N ASP A 323 -20.29 -3.77 -34.90
CA ASP A 323 -21.51 -3.06 -35.29
C ASP A 323 -21.79 -1.84 -34.40
N ASP A 324 -22.21 -0.73 -35.03
CA ASP A 324 -22.56 0.52 -34.36
C ASP A 324 -23.76 0.42 -33.42
N GLY A 325 -24.55 -0.65 -33.51
CA GLY A 325 -25.67 -0.93 -32.61
C GLY A 325 -25.27 -1.41 -31.20
N LEU A 326 -24.01 -1.79 -30.97
CA LEU A 326 -23.51 -2.19 -29.66
C LEU A 326 -23.07 -1.00 -28.81
N PRO A 327 -23.21 -1.05 -27.47
CA PRO A 327 -22.65 -0.02 -26.60
C PRO A 327 -21.15 0.15 -26.85
N ALA A 328 -20.69 1.40 -26.95
CA ALA A 328 -19.30 1.70 -27.29
C ALA A 328 -18.27 1.07 -26.32
N SER A 329 -18.65 0.83 -25.07
CA SER A 329 -17.81 0.17 -24.05
C SER A 329 -17.55 -1.31 -24.32
N VAL A 330 -18.41 -1.99 -25.08
CA VAL A 330 -18.27 -3.43 -25.39
C VAL A 330 -17.96 -3.70 -26.86
N ARG A 331 -18.15 -2.70 -27.73
CA ARG A 331 -17.88 -2.79 -29.17
C ARG A 331 -16.39 -2.87 -29.46
N TRP A 332 -16.00 -3.77 -30.35
CA TRP A 332 -14.61 -3.93 -30.78
C TRP A 332 -14.19 -2.79 -31.71
N CYS A 333 -12.91 -2.44 -31.70
CA CYS A 333 -12.32 -1.36 -32.47
C CYS A 333 -10.92 -1.72 -32.99
N GLY A 334 -10.11 -0.70 -33.30
CA GLY A 334 -8.78 -0.90 -33.86
C GLY A 334 -7.81 -1.64 -32.92
N ASP A 335 -8.10 -1.68 -31.62
CA ASP A 335 -7.26 -2.36 -30.63
C ASP A 335 -7.29 -3.88 -30.84
N GLU A 336 -8.48 -4.46 -30.97
CA GLU A 336 -8.67 -5.87 -31.27
C GLU A 336 -8.10 -6.23 -32.65
N ASP A 337 -8.28 -5.35 -33.64
CA ASP A 337 -7.68 -5.51 -34.97
C ASP A 337 -6.14 -5.57 -34.89
N ALA A 338 -5.51 -4.67 -34.12
CA ALA A 338 -4.06 -4.66 -33.95
C ALA A 338 -3.57 -5.93 -33.24
N MET A 339 -4.26 -6.39 -32.18
CA MET A 339 -3.89 -7.63 -31.48
C MET A 339 -3.95 -8.85 -32.41
N MET A 340 -5.00 -8.96 -33.23
CA MET A 340 -5.13 -10.05 -34.20
C MET A 340 -4.03 -9.99 -35.25
N LEU A 341 -3.75 -8.81 -35.80
CA LEU A 341 -2.72 -8.61 -36.81
C LEU A 341 -1.34 -9.01 -36.28
N ASP A 342 -1.06 -8.62 -35.05
CA ASP A 342 0.20 -8.91 -34.37
C ASP A 342 0.42 -10.40 -34.20
N GLU A 343 -0.59 -11.11 -33.68
CA GLU A 343 -0.49 -12.56 -33.46
C GLU A 343 -0.43 -13.33 -34.80
N VAL A 344 -1.22 -12.95 -35.81
CA VAL A 344 -1.22 -13.62 -37.11
C VAL A 344 0.15 -13.51 -37.79
N LEU A 345 0.73 -12.31 -37.83
CA LEU A 345 2.06 -12.09 -38.41
C LEU A 345 3.13 -12.87 -37.63
N LEU A 346 3.08 -12.81 -36.29
CA LEU A 346 4.02 -13.51 -35.42
C LEU A 346 4.00 -15.03 -35.65
N ARG A 347 2.81 -15.66 -35.63
CA ARG A 347 2.64 -17.11 -35.78
C ARG A 347 3.04 -17.61 -37.17
N ARG A 348 2.92 -16.76 -38.19
CA ARG A 348 3.37 -17.05 -39.55
C ARG A 348 4.85 -16.75 -39.78
N GLY A 349 5.55 -16.19 -38.79
CA GLY A 349 6.98 -15.82 -38.90
C GLY A 349 7.22 -14.64 -39.83
N GLU A 350 6.21 -13.77 -40.00
CA GLU A 350 6.25 -12.63 -40.89
C GLU A 350 6.65 -11.37 -40.10
N GLN A 351 7.77 -10.75 -40.49
CA GLN A 351 8.29 -9.54 -39.86
C GLN A 351 8.44 -8.44 -40.93
N PRO A 352 7.38 -7.67 -41.19
CA PRO A 352 7.42 -6.66 -42.23
C PRO A 352 8.23 -5.42 -41.82
N ASP A 353 9.05 -4.94 -42.74
CA ASP A 353 9.69 -3.62 -42.65
C ASP A 353 8.69 -2.55 -43.14
N GLY A 354 8.08 -1.80 -42.21
CA GLY A 354 7.16 -0.70 -42.53
C GLY A 354 5.74 -0.89 -42.00
N ASP A 355 4.73 -0.39 -42.74
CA ASP A 355 3.33 -0.48 -42.34
C ASP A 355 2.83 -1.93 -42.42
N ARG A 356 2.42 -2.45 -41.27
CA ARG A 356 2.02 -3.84 -41.05
C ARG A 356 0.67 -4.14 -41.71
N VAL A 357 -0.24 -3.16 -41.79
CA VAL A 357 -1.55 -3.34 -42.43
C VAL A 357 -1.36 -3.41 -43.93
N ALA A 358 -0.61 -2.46 -44.51
CA ALA A 358 -0.29 -2.46 -45.93
C ALA A 358 0.47 -3.74 -46.35
N TYR A 359 1.38 -4.21 -45.49
CA TYR A 359 2.04 -5.50 -45.70
C TYR A 359 1.05 -6.67 -45.69
N PHE A 360 0.18 -6.75 -44.68
CA PHE A 360 -0.86 -7.79 -44.60
C PHE A 360 -1.77 -7.77 -45.83
N GLN A 361 -2.24 -6.60 -46.25
CA GLN A 361 -3.06 -6.44 -47.46
C GLN A 361 -2.34 -6.94 -48.71
N SER A 362 -1.13 -6.45 -48.95
CA SER A 362 -0.36 -6.80 -50.15
C SER A 362 -0.03 -8.30 -50.22
N SER A 363 0.33 -8.90 -49.09
CA SER A 363 0.67 -10.33 -48.99
C SER A 363 -0.54 -11.26 -49.11
N ARG A 364 -1.76 -10.78 -48.84
CA ARG A 364 -3.03 -11.52 -48.98
C ARG A 364 -3.79 -11.18 -50.25
N GLY A 365 -3.26 -10.29 -51.09
CA GLY A 365 -3.90 -9.88 -52.35
C GLY A 365 -5.14 -9.02 -52.16
N LEU A 366 -5.20 -8.25 -51.06
CA LEU A 366 -6.23 -7.26 -50.77
C LEU A 366 -5.83 -5.88 -51.33
N ASP A 367 -6.80 -4.96 -51.40
CA ASP A 367 -6.52 -3.56 -51.74
C ASP A 367 -5.60 -2.94 -50.67
N VAL A 368 -4.50 -2.32 -51.11
CA VAL A 368 -3.46 -1.77 -50.23
C VAL A 368 -3.75 -0.29 -49.98
N ASP A 369 -4.50 -0.01 -48.93
CA ASP A 369 -4.83 1.35 -48.47
C ASP A 369 -4.27 1.67 -47.08
N GLY A 370 -3.71 0.68 -46.37
CA GLY A 370 -3.20 0.82 -45.01
C GLY A 370 -4.29 0.79 -43.94
N ASP A 371 -5.56 0.59 -44.32
CA ASP A 371 -6.71 0.61 -43.42
C ASP A 371 -7.26 -0.81 -43.18
N ILE A 372 -7.61 -1.11 -41.92
CA ILE A 372 -8.34 -2.35 -41.59
C ILE A 372 -9.82 -2.15 -41.89
N GLY A 373 -10.14 -2.02 -43.19
CA GLY A 373 -11.50 -1.96 -43.71
C GLY A 373 -12.22 -3.32 -43.66
N PRO A 374 -13.51 -3.40 -44.05
CA PRO A 374 -14.32 -4.61 -43.90
C PRO A 374 -13.71 -5.88 -44.54
N GLN A 375 -13.04 -5.72 -45.69
CA GLN A 375 -12.38 -6.85 -46.38
C GLN A 375 -11.11 -7.28 -45.64
N THR A 376 -10.24 -6.33 -45.26
CA THR A 376 -9.04 -6.59 -44.45
C THR A 376 -9.40 -7.27 -43.13
N ARG A 377 -10.40 -6.73 -42.41
CA ARG A 377 -10.85 -7.26 -41.13
C ARG A 377 -11.38 -8.69 -41.24
N ARG A 378 -12.23 -8.96 -42.25
CA ARG A 378 -12.74 -10.32 -42.48
C ARG A 378 -11.60 -11.31 -42.70
N GLN A 379 -10.63 -10.95 -43.56
CA GLN A 379 -9.47 -11.80 -43.81
C GLN A 379 -8.64 -12.01 -42.53
N LEU A 380 -8.42 -10.94 -41.76
CA LEU A 380 -7.66 -10.99 -40.52
C LEU A 380 -8.31 -11.90 -39.46
N VAL A 381 -9.62 -11.72 -39.22
CA VAL A 381 -10.39 -12.57 -38.30
C VAL A 381 -10.35 -14.03 -38.76
N THR A 382 -10.48 -14.29 -40.06
CA THR A 382 -10.40 -15.64 -40.62
C THR A 382 -9.04 -16.29 -40.33
N GLU A 383 -7.94 -15.56 -40.54
CA GLU A 383 -6.60 -16.08 -40.25
C GLU A 383 -6.34 -16.24 -38.76
N TYR A 384 -6.87 -15.35 -37.92
CA TYR A 384 -6.72 -15.40 -36.47
C TYR A 384 -7.44 -16.60 -35.84
N MET A 385 -8.67 -16.88 -36.29
CA MET A 385 -9.42 -18.08 -35.87
C MET A 385 -8.69 -19.36 -36.27
N ALA A 386 -8.09 -19.40 -37.45
CA ALA A 386 -7.36 -20.57 -37.93
C ALA A 386 -6.00 -20.83 -37.23
N LEU A 387 -5.55 -19.99 -36.29
CA LEU A 387 -4.22 -20.10 -35.67
C LEU A 387 -4.05 -21.31 -34.75
N ASP A 388 -5.12 -21.74 -34.09
CA ASP A 388 -5.08 -22.88 -33.16
C ASP A 388 -5.27 -24.23 -33.88
N GLY A 389 -5.73 -24.20 -35.14
CA GLY A 389 -6.05 -25.36 -35.96
C GLY A 389 -7.15 -26.24 -35.38
N SER A 390 -8.04 -25.68 -34.55
CA SER A 390 -8.94 -26.47 -33.71
C SER A 390 -10.40 -26.01 -33.78
N SER A 391 -11.10 -26.44 -34.82
CA SER A 391 -12.55 -26.23 -34.97
C SER A 391 -13.34 -27.33 -34.23
N LEU A 392 -14.43 -26.95 -33.57
CA LEU A 392 -15.41 -27.88 -33.07
C LEU A 392 -16.05 -28.67 -34.23
N PRO A 393 -16.22 -30.00 -34.08
CA PRO A 393 -17.04 -30.80 -34.97
C PRO A 393 -18.44 -30.21 -35.21
N SER A 394 -18.91 -30.26 -36.46
CA SER A 394 -20.16 -29.63 -36.90
C SER A 394 -21.44 -30.21 -36.26
N ASP A 395 -21.35 -31.38 -35.64
CA ASP A 395 -22.44 -32.06 -34.93
C ASP A 395 -22.62 -31.55 -33.49
N ILE A 396 -21.76 -30.63 -33.03
CA ILE A 396 -21.84 -30.03 -31.70
C ILE A 396 -22.62 -28.73 -31.77
N SER A 397 -23.65 -28.63 -30.93
CA SER A 397 -24.40 -27.40 -30.74
C SER A 397 -24.08 -26.79 -29.37
N PRO A 398 -23.05 -25.93 -29.26
CA PRO A 398 -22.75 -25.25 -28.03
C PRO A 398 -23.81 -24.19 -27.70
N ILE A 399 -24.13 -24.05 -26.42
CA ILE A 399 -25.06 -23.06 -25.89
C ILE A 399 -24.27 -21.99 -25.14
N ALA A 400 -24.48 -20.71 -25.48
CA ALA A 400 -23.90 -19.59 -24.73
C ALA A 400 -24.78 -19.26 -23.53
N HIS A 401 -24.16 -18.99 -22.38
CA HIS A 401 -24.84 -18.56 -21.17
C HIS A 401 -23.99 -17.52 -20.40
N GLY A 402 -24.62 -16.49 -19.85
CA GLY A 402 -23.96 -15.47 -19.03
C GLY A 402 -24.28 -15.61 -17.55
N CYS A 403 -23.30 -15.45 -16.68
CA CYS A 403 -23.48 -15.46 -15.23
C CYS A 403 -23.23 -14.10 -14.57
N GLY A 404 -22.82 -13.09 -15.35
CA GLY A 404 -22.51 -11.75 -14.87
C GLY A 404 -21.53 -11.78 -13.71
N GLU A 405 -21.77 -10.89 -12.74
CA GLU A 405 -21.03 -10.77 -11.48
C GLU A 405 -21.63 -11.61 -10.33
N SER A 406 -22.66 -12.41 -10.60
CA SER A 406 -23.50 -13.04 -9.57
C SER A 406 -22.87 -14.25 -8.87
N PHE A 407 -21.74 -14.75 -9.38
CA PHE A 407 -21.08 -15.97 -8.89
C PHE A 407 -19.55 -15.78 -8.80
N PRO A 408 -19.06 -14.88 -7.95
CA PRO A 408 -17.63 -14.66 -7.78
C PRO A 408 -16.96 -15.81 -7.03
N LEU A 409 -15.71 -16.08 -7.35
CA LEU A 409 -14.90 -17.08 -6.68
C LEU A 409 -14.30 -16.52 -5.38
N ALA A 410 -14.15 -17.37 -4.37
CA ALA A 410 -13.38 -17.07 -3.18
C ALA A 410 -11.88 -17.04 -3.49
N ASP A 411 -11.07 -16.57 -2.54
CA ASP A 411 -9.61 -16.42 -2.69
C ASP A 411 -8.89 -17.73 -3.08
N ASP A 412 -9.50 -18.88 -2.83
CA ASP A 412 -8.97 -20.18 -3.23
C ASP A 412 -9.14 -20.50 -4.73
N GLY A 413 -9.92 -19.69 -5.45
CA GLY A 413 -10.24 -19.85 -6.87
C GLY A 413 -11.13 -21.07 -7.18
N VAL A 414 -11.73 -21.69 -6.17
CA VAL A 414 -12.49 -22.93 -6.29
C VAL A 414 -13.91 -22.77 -5.75
N GLU A 415 -14.05 -22.25 -4.54
CA GLU A 415 -15.35 -22.05 -3.92
C GLU A 415 -16.01 -20.76 -4.42
N LEU A 416 -17.34 -20.70 -4.38
CA LEU A 416 -18.07 -19.45 -4.62
C LEU A 416 -18.13 -18.63 -3.34
N GLN A 417 -17.96 -17.32 -3.45
CA GLN A 417 -18.23 -16.42 -2.34
C GLN A 417 -19.72 -16.43 -1.98
N ALA A 418 -20.01 -16.21 -0.69
CA ALA A 418 -21.38 -16.14 -0.20
C ALA A 418 -22.14 -14.93 -0.78
N ALA A 419 -21.44 -13.84 -1.08
CA ALA A 419 -21.96 -12.64 -1.72
C ALA A 419 -20.90 -12.01 -2.61
N ALA A 420 -21.33 -11.33 -3.68
CA ALA A 420 -20.41 -10.61 -4.55
C ALA A 420 -19.92 -9.32 -3.88
N PRO A 421 -18.58 -9.11 -3.78
CA PRO A 421 -18.05 -7.86 -3.30
C PRO A 421 -18.37 -6.74 -4.30
N ALA A 422 -18.44 -5.49 -3.87
CA ALA A 422 -18.79 -4.39 -4.76
C ALA A 422 -17.53 -3.66 -5.24
N GLY A 423 -17.35 -3.55 -6.57
CA GLY A 423 -16.27 -2.76 -7.16
C GLY A 423 -14.89 -3.39 -7.11
N GLU A 424 -14.80 -4.71 -6.89
CA GLU A 424 -13.54 -5.45 -6.86
C GLU A 424 -13.19 -5.97 -8.25
N SER A 425 -11.95 -5.71 -8.66
CA SER A 425 -11.37 -6.28 -9.88
C SER A 425 -10.65 -7.57 -9.54
N ASP A 426 -11.20 -8.69 -10.01
CA ASP A 426 -10.61 -10.02 -9.86
C ASP A 426 -10.49 -10.70 -11.22
N SER A 427 -9.29 -11.09 -11.60
CA SER A 427 -9.02 -11.81 -12.85
C SER A 427 -9.55 -13.25 -12.83
N ALA A 428 -9.74 -13.85 -11.65
CA ALA A 428 -10.37 -15.16 -11.51
C ALA A 428 -11.87 -15.12 -11.86
N ASP A 429 -12.51 -13.96 -11.70
CA ASP A 429 -13.93 -13.76 -12.04
C ASP A 429 -14.16 -13.41 -13.49
N ARG A 430 -13.16 -12.90 -14.21
CA ARG A 430 -13.20 -12.69 -15.67
C ARG A 430 -12.94 -13.99 -16.44
N ARG A 431 -13.64 -15.06 -16.07
CA ARG A 431 -13.46 -16.41 -16.61
C ARG A 431 -14.53 -16.80 -17.62
N VAL A 432 -14.23 -17.84 -18.40
CA VAL A 432 -15.20 -18.61 -19.17
C VAL A 432 -15.09 -20.09 -18.80
N GLU A 433 -16.21 -20.73 -18.54
CA GLU A 433 -16.31 -22.13 -18.16
C GLU A 433 -17.02 -22.93 -19.25
N LEU A 434 -16.52 -24.12 -19.54
CA LEU A 434 -17.08 -25.03 -20.53
C LEU A 434 -17.54 -26.30 -19.84
N PHE A 435 -18.83 -26.56 -19.88
CA PHE A 435 -19.45 -27.73 -19.27
C PHE A 435 -19.80 -28.74 -20.38
N PHE A 436 -19.31 -29.97 -20.23
CA PHE A 436 -19.55 -31.07 -21.15
C PHE A 436 -20.56 -32.03 -20.51
N PHE A 437 -21.81 -31.93 -20.96
CA PHE A 437 -22.92 -32.75 -20.48
C PHE A 437 -23.04 -34.04 -21.27
N ASP A 438 -23.30 -35.14 -20.58
CA ASP A 438 -23.33 -36.45 -21.22
C ASP A 438 -24.51 -36.57 -22.22
N PRO A 439 -24.29 -37.23 -23.39
CA PRO A 439 -25.25 -37.28 -24.50
C PRO A 439 -26.68 -37.73 -24.15
N PRO A 440 -26.93 -38.71 -23.25
CA PRO A 440 -28.30 -39.13 -22.99
C PRO A 440 -29.16 -38.01 -22.40
N PHE A 441 -28.61 -37.04 -21.68
CA PHE A 441 -29.39 -36.04 -20.95
C PHE A 441 -29.38 -34.64 -21.57
N GLY A 442 -28.32 -34.27 -22.27
CA GLY A 442 -28.11 -32.89 -22.69
C GLY A 442 -27.90 -31.95 -21.49
N VAL A 443 -28.09 -30.64 -21.69
CA VAL A 443 -27.86 -29.63 -20.64
C VAL A 443 -29.01 -29.67 -19.62
N LEU A 444 -28.79 -30.33 -18.48
CA LEU A 444 -29.74 -30.39 -17.37
C LEU A 444 -29.09 -29.93 -16.05
N PRO A 445 -29.81 -29.14 -15.21
CA PRO A 445 -31.05 -28.44 -15.56
C PRO A 445 -30.83 -27.47 -16.74
N PRO A 446 -31.86 -27.19 -17.56
CA PRO A 446 -31.70 -26.30 -18.70
C PRO A 446 -31.38 -24.87 -18.23
N PRO A 447 -30.61 -24.09 -19.01
CA PRO A 447 -30.35 -22.69 -18.69
C PRO A 447 -31.66 -21.91 -18.51
N PRO A 448 -31.80 -21.07 -17.47
CA PRO A 448 -33.04 -20.35 -17.18
C PRO A 448 -33.36 -19.24 -18.21
N GLY A 449 -32.40 -18.93 -19.08
CA GLY A 449 -32.44 -17.87 -20.08
C GLY A 449 -31.04 -17.67 -20.65
N PRO A 450 -30.76 -16.57 -21.35
CA PRO A 450 -29.41 -16.23 -21.80
C PRO A 450 -28.46 -15.91 -20.65
N ASN A 451 -29.01 -15.48 -19.50
CA ASN A 451 -28.26 -15.14 -18.31
C ASN A 451 -28.86 -15.77 -17.05
N SER A 452 -28.01 -16.14 -16.09
CA SER A 452 -28.44 -16.54 -14.75
C SER A 452 -28.87 -15.30 -13.96
N PRO A 453 -30.04 -15.30 -13.32
CA PRO A 453 -30.39 -14.24 -12.38
C PRO A 453 -29.50 -14.29 -11.12
N PRO A 454 -29.38 -13.19 -10.37
CA PRO A 454 -28.73 -13.19 -9.06
C PRO A 454 -29.31 -14.29 -8.15
N GLY A 455 -28.45 -15.13 -7.59
CA GLY A 455 -28.86 -16.29 -6.78
C GLY A 455 -29.46 -17.45 -7.57
N GLY A 456 -29.31 -17.47 -8.90
CA GLY A 456 -29.70 -18.57 -9.78
C GLY A 456 -29.12 -19.92 -9.33
N ILE A 457 -29.88 -20.99 -9.53
CA ILE A 457 -29.61 -22.28 -8.91
C ILE A 457 -29.09 -23.33 -9.89
N GLU A 458 -29.39 -23.14 -11.17
CA GLU A 458 -28.94 -23.96 -12.29
C GLU A 458 -27.41 -23.90 -12.36
N TYR A 459 -26.87 -22.67 -12.30
CA TYR A 459 -25.54 -22.28 -11.82
C TYR A 459 -24.80 -23.35 -10.99
N ARG A 460 -25.25 -23.36 -9.75
CA ARG A 460 -24.69 -24.14 -8.64
C ARG A 460 -24.91 -25.63 -8.81
N GLU A 461 -26.00 -26.02 -9.47
CA GLU A 461 -26.28 -27.42 -9.78
C GLU A 461 -25.30 -27.97 -10.83
N TRP A 462 -24.93 -27.19 -11.87
CA TRP A 462 -23.89 -27.59 -12.82
C TRP A 462 -22.52 -27.70 -12.15
N LEU A 463 -22.19 -26.79 -11.23
CA LEU A 463 -20.98 -26.87 -10.41
C LEU A 463 -20.96 -28.14 -9.55
N LEU A 464 -22.06 -28.45 -8.86
CA LEU A 464 -22.18 -29.66 -8.02
C LEU A 464 -22.02 -30.94 -8.84
N ARG A 465 -22.51 -30.94 -10.09
CA ARG A 465 -22.37 -32.06 -11.03
C ARG A 465 -20.98 -32.15 -11.66
N SER A 466 -20.18 -31.09 -11.59
CA SER A 466 -18.82 -31.06 -12.15
C SER A 466 -17.85 -31.84 -11.29
N GLN A 467 -17.39 -32.97 -11.83
CA GLN A 467 -16.55 -33.91 -11.07
C GLN A 467 -15.10 -33.94 -11.53
N GLN A 468 -14.87 -33.55 -12.79
CA GLN A 468 -13.55 -33.32 -13.35
C GLN A 468 -13.46 -31.84 -13.70
N VAL A 469 -12.49 -31.16 -13.12
CA VAL A 469 -12.23 -29.74 -13.33
C VAL A 469 -10.84 -29.59 -13.92
N ASP A 470 -10.78 -29.21 -15.19
CA ASP A 470 -9.54 -28.88 -15.87
C ASP A 470 -9.37 -27.36 -15.93
N ASP A 471 -8.41 -26.84 -15.16
CA ASP A 471 -8.13 -25.41 -15.06
C ASP A 471 -7.02 -25.00 -16.01
N PHE A 472 -7.36 -24.07 -16.90
CA PHE A 472 -6.44 -23.41 -17.81
C PHE A 472 -6.25 -21.96 -17.39
N ILE A 473 -5.11 -21.69 -16.75
CA ILE A 473 -4.78 -20.35 -16.25
C ILE A 473 -4.09 -19.56 -17.35
N VAL A 474 -4.75 -18.52 -17.83
CA VAL A 474 -4.18 -17.52 -18.75
C VAL A 474 -3.42 -16.50 -17.92
N ALA A 475 -2.13 -16.76 -17.71
CA ALA A 475 -1.24 -15.82 -17.05
C ALA A 475 -0.66 -14.82 -18.07
N ARG A 476 -0.84 -13.52 -17.85
CA ARG A 476 -0.01 -12.52 -18.53
C ARG A 476 1.41 -12.65 -17.99
N GLN A 477 2.38 -12.89 -18.88
CA GLN A 477 3.77 -13.12 -18.48
C GLN A 477 4.46 -11.91 -17.84
N LEU A 478 3.86 -10.71 -17.90
CA LEU A 478 4.48 -9.47 -17.44
C LEU A 478 3.95 -9.07 -16.06
N ALA A 479 4.80 -9.30 -15.05
CA ALA A 479 4.65 -8.77 -13.71
C ALA A 479 5.77 -7.77 -13.42
N LEU A 480 5.41 -6.64 -12.80
CA LEU A 480 6.34 -5.63 -12.33
C LEU A 480 6.24 -5.52 -10.81
N ALA A 481 7.30 -5.93 -10.11
CA ALA A 481 7.45 -5.65 -8.69
C ALA A 481 8.22 -4.34 -8.51
N VAL A 482 7.75 -3.48 -7.61
CA VAL A 482 8.46 -2.26 -7.21
C VAL A 482 8.95 -2.46 -5.79
N ARG A 483 10.27 -2.38 -5.59
CA ARG A 483 10.89 -2.47 -4.27
C ARG A 483 11.39 -1.08 -3.84
N VAL A 484 10.86 -0.58 -2.74
CA VAL A 484 11.16 0.76 -2.22
C VAL A 484 12.09 0.66 -1.01
N VAL A 485 13.23 1.35 -1.10
CA VAL A 485 14.23 1.40 -0.04
C VAL A 485 14.69 2.84 0.23
N ASP A 486 15.20 3.07 1.43
CA ASP A 486 15.88 4.31 1.78
C ASP A 486 17.21 4.43 1.03
N ALA A 487 17.45 5.56 0.38
CA ALA A 487 18.59 5.76 -0.51
C ALA A 487 19.96 5.74 0.19
N LEU A 488 20.02 5.99 1.51
CA LEU A 488 21.27 6.06 2.26
C LEU A 488 21.57 4.75 3.00
N THR A 489 20.55 4.13 3.56
CA THR A 489 20.67 2.95 4.43
C THR A 489 20.34 1.64 3.72
N ASP A 490 19.75 1.70 2.52
CA ASP A 490 19.16 0.57 1.78
C ASP A 490 18.12 -0.23 2.60
N GLN A 491 17.63 0.31 3.73
CA GLN A 491 16.54 -0.29 4.50
C GLN A 491 15.21 -0.21 3.73
N VAL A 492 14.40 -1.26 3.82
CA VAL A 492 13.10 -1.33 3.15
C VAL A 492 12.11 -0.33 3.75
N ILE A 493 11.28 0.28 2.90
CA ILE A 493 10.27 1.25 3.32
C ILE A 493 8.87 0.61 3.12
N PRO A 494 8.26 0.07 4.19
CA PRO A 494 6.89 -0.44 4.14
C PRO A 494 5.87 0.71 4.08
N GLY A 495 4.69 0.46 3.49
CA GLY A 495 3.60 1.45 3.40
C GLY A 495 3.82 2.58 2.39
N ALA A 496 4.87 2.52 1.57
CA ALA A 496 5.10 3.50 0.50
C ALA A 496 4.02 3.36 -0.58
N SER A 497 3.34 4.45 -0.88
CA SER A 497 2.30 4.52 -1.90
C SER A 497 2.94 4.51 -3.28
N VAL A 498 2.75 3.42 -4.03
CA VAL A 498 3.23 3.26 -5.39
C VAL A 498 2.06 3.40 -6.37
N VAL A 499 2.23 4.23 -7.38
CA VAL A 499 1.29 4.41 -8.49
C VAL A 499 1.99 4.02 -9.77
N LEU A 500 1.37 3.11 -10.54
CA LEU A 500 1.82 2.70 -11.86
C LEU A 500 0.74 3.05 -12.88
N ALA A 501 1.10 3.76 -13.95
CA ALA A 501 0.17 4.17 -15.00
C ALA A 501 0.81 4.05 -16.39
N PRO A 502 0.05 3.70 -17.45
CA PRO A 502 0.56 3.75 -18.82
C PRO A 502 0.99 5.19 -19.20
N ALA A 503 2.17 5.36 -19.79
CA ALA A 503 2.71 6.68 -20.10
C ALA A 503 1.99 7.40 -21.28
N ALA A 504 1.20 6.68 -22.07
CA ALA A 504 0.55 7.18 -23.29
C ALA A 504 -0.93 7.58 -23.12
N GLY A 505 -1.48 7.64 -21.90
CA GLY A 505 -2.82 8.19 -21.67
C GLY A 505 -4.01 7.39 -22.21
N GLU A 506 -3.78 6.18 -22.72
CA GLU A 506 -4.86 5.25 -23.09
C GLU A 506 -5.12 4.23 -21.98
N GLY A 507 -6.40 4.02 -21.71
CA GLY A 507 -6.92 3.57 -20.43
C GLY A 507 -6.58 2.14 -20.04
N LEU A 508 -6.09 1.99 -18.82
CA LEU A 508 -6.53 0.95 -17.90
C LEU A 508 -6.95 1.66 -16.60
N SER A 509 -8.25 1.61 -16.31
CA SER A 509 -8.80 2.05 -15.03
C SER A 509 -8.38 1.05 -13.95
N GLY A 510 -7.21 1.32 -13.36
CA GLY A 510 -6.67 0.66 -12.17
C GLY A 510 -5.76 1.61 -11.39
N VAL A 511 -6.01 2.92 -11.50
CA VAL A 511 -5.20 3.98 -10.91
C VAL A 511 -5.50 4.08 -9.40
N GLY A 512 -4.96 3.14 -8.65
CA GLY A 512 -4.95 3.14 -7.19
C GLY A 512 -3.52 3.17 -6.68
N ALA A 513 -3.26 4.03 -5.70
CA ALA A 513 -2.03 3.95 -4.91
C ALA A 513 -2.00 2.61 -4.16
N THR A 514 -1.03 1.75 -4.49
CA THR A 514 -0.84 0.48 -3.79
C THR A 514 0.30 0.63 -2.79
N PRO A 515 0.09 0.39 -1.49
CA PRO A 515 1.16 0.48 -0.50
C PRO A 515 2.14 -0.68 -0.63
N THR A 516 3.41 -0.45 -0.31
CA THR A 516 4.40 -1.53 -0.14
C THR A 516 4.15 -2.34 1.13
N ASP A 517 4.48 -3.63 1.08
CA ASP A 517 4.40 -4.57 2.20
C ASP A 517 5.54 -4.39 3.22
N VAL A 518 5.64 -5.30 4.19
CA VAL A 518 6.69 -5.31 5.23
C VAL A 518 8.12 -5.47 4.67
N PHE A 519 8.26 -5.93 3.43
CA PHE A 519 9.53 -6.05 2.71
C PHE A 519 9.81 -4.85 1.80
N GLY A 520 8.95 -3.82 1.84
CA GLY A 520 9.02 -2.66 0.98
C GLY A 520 8.70 -2.97 -0.48
N VAL A 521 7.90 -4.02 -0.75
CA VAL A 521 7.57 -4.46 -2.10
C VAL A 521 6.09 -4.30 -2.38
N THR A 522 5.75 -3.92 -3.61
CA THR A 522 4.41 -4.11 -4.16
C THR A 522 4.52 -4.69 -5.57
N MET A 523 3.50 -5.42 -6.03
CA MET A 523 3.53 -6.12 -7.31
C MET A 523 2.31 -5.75 -8.15
N PHE A 524 2.57 -5.39 -9.39
CA PHE A 524 1.58 -5.18 -10.42
C PHE A 524 1.63 -6.37 -11.38
N VAL A 525 0.49 -7.04 -11.53
CA VAL A 525 0.30 -8.17 -12.44
C VAL A 525 -0.61 -7.75 -13.59
N ASP A 526 -0.80 -8.64 -14.56
CA ASP A 526 -1.66 -8.41 -15.73
C ASP A 526 -1.22 -7.25 -16.65
N LEU A 527 0.06 -6.91 -16.63
CA LEU A 527 0.61 -5.82 -17.44
C LEU A 527 0.78 -6.22 -18.90
N VAL A 528 0.65 -5.23 -19.80
CA VAL A 528 0.95 -5.37 -21.24
C VAL A 528 2.34 -4.79 -21.50
N ALA A 529 3.04 -5.30 -22.52
CA ALA A 529 4.27 -4.68 -22.98
C ALA A 529 4.03 -3.22 -23.34
N GLY A 530 4.87 -2.32 -22.84
CA GLY A 530 4.64 -0.89 -22.98
C GLY A 530 5.38 -0.06 -21.95
N THR A 531 5.16 1.25 -22.04
CA THR A 531 5.82 2.24 -21.21
C THR A 531 4.93 2.63 -20.04
N TYR A 532 5.42 2.50 -18.81
CA TYR A 532 4.70 2.84 -17.59
C TYR A 532 5.39 3.97 -16.84
N ALA A 533 4.64 5.00 -16.47
CA ALA A 533 5.02 5.98 -15.48
C ALA A 533 4.88 5.36 -14.07
N LEU A 534 5.92 5.51 -13.27
CA LEU A 534 6.01 5.03 -11.89
C LEU A 534 6.20 6.22 -10.96
N GLU A 535 5.23 6.43 -10.06
CA GLU A 535 5.35 7.40 -8.97
C GLU A 535 5.37 6.68 -7.62
N VAL A 536 6.26 7.11 -6.72
CA VAL A 536 6.33 6.57 -5.35
C VAL A 536 6.35 7.71 -4.35
N ARG A 537 5.50 7.61 -3.33
CA ARG A 537 5.34 8.60 -2.27
C ARG A 537 5.34 7.94 -0.89
N HIS A 538 6.05 8.53 0.05
CA HIS A 538 6.00 8.17 1.46
C HIS A 538 6.25 9.42 2.31
N GLU A 539 5.56 9.55 3.45
CA GLU A 539 5.79 10.67 4.36
C GLU A 539 7.23 10.66 4.89
N GLY A 540 7.87 11.83 4.96
CA GLY A 540 9.28 11.94 5.39
C GLY A 540 10.31 11.62 4.29
N TYR A 541 9.88 11.46 3.03
CA TYR A 541 10.75 11.22 1.88
C TYR A 541 10.41 12.12 0.69
N GLU A 542 11.39 12.34 -0.18
CA GLU A 542 11.21 12.93 -1.50
C GLU A 542 10.40 11.98 -2.40
N SER A 543 9.42 12.50 -3.13
CA SER A 543 8.65 11.71 -4.09
C SER A 543 9.53 11.30 -5.26
N PHE A 544 9.42 10.05 -5.68
CA PHE A 544 10.06 9.56 -6.90
C PHE A 544 9.06 9.58 -8.06
N ALA A 545 9.55 9.96 -9.24
CA ALA A 545 8.84 9.82 -10.51
C ALA A 545 9.82 9.28 -11.56
N GLY A 546 9.42 8.24 -12.28
CA GLY A 546 10.24 7.60 -13.31
C GLY A 546 9.39 6.91 -14.36
N VAL A 547 10.05 6.35 -15.36
CA VAL A 547 9.41 5.56 -16.42
C VAL A 547 10.09 4.21 -16.52
N HIS A 548 9.29 3.15 -16.67
CA HIS A 548 9.76 1.80 -16.88
C HIS A 548 9.18 1.22 -18.17
N GLN A 549 10.01 0.52 -18.95
CA GLN A 549 9.61 -0.14 -20.19
C GLN A 549 9.48 -1.64 -19.95
N LEU A 550 8.30 -2.19 -20.17
CA LEU A 550 8.06 -3.63 -20.18
C LEU A 550 8.08 -4.15 -21.62
N GLN A 551 8.91 -5.15 -21.89
CA GLN A 551 9.02 -5.80 -23.20
C GLN A 551 8.14 -7.06 -23.24
N ALA A 552 7.61 -7.42 -24.41
CA ALA A 552 6.88 -8.67 -24.58
C ALA A 552 7.78 -9.88 -24.26
N GLY A 553 7.28 -10.84 -23.48
CA GLY A 553 8.03 -12.03 -23.04
C GLY A 553 9.09 -11.76 -21.96
N ALA A 554 9.16 -10.56 -21.37
CA ALA A 554 10.02 -10.33 -20.21
C ALA A 554 9.55 -11.15 -19.00
N GLY A 555 10.49 -11.69 -18.22
CA GLY A 555 10.17 -12.32 -16.94
C GLY A 555 9.73 -11.30 -15.87
N PRO A 556 9.33 -11.77 -14.68
CA PRO A 556 9.01 -10.90 -13.55
C PRO A 556 10.14 -9.91 -13.30
N THR A 557 9.85 -8.62 -13.41
CA THR A 557 10.85 -7.56 -13.31
C THR A 557 10.73 -6.86 -11.97
N ILE A 558 11.84 -6.71 -11.25
CA ILE A 558 11.90 -5.95 -10.00
C ILE A 558 12.55 -4.60 -10.27
N VAL A 559 11.82 -3.52 -10.03
CA VAL A 559 12.32 -2.14 -10.12
C VAL A 559 12.67 -1.65 -8.72
N PRO A 560 13.97 -1.42 -8.42
CA PRO A 560 14.37 -0.78 -7.18
C PRO A 560 14.12 0.73 -7.27
N VAL A 561 13.31 1.26 -6.36
CA VAL A 561 13.11 2.69 -6.16
C VAL A 561 13.80 3.11 -4.86
N ARG A 562 14.70 4.09 -4.96
CA ARG A 562 15.41 4.64 -3.81
C ARG A 562 14.83 6.00 -3.46
N LEU A 563 14.21 6.11 -2.29
CA LEU A 563 13.70 7.38 -1.79
C LEU A 563 14.73 8.04 -0.88
N ARG A 564 14.98 9.33 -1.08
CA ARG A 564 15.81 10.13 -0.18
C ARG A 564 14.94 10.62 0.98
N ALA A 565 15.38 10.37 2.20
CA ALA A 565 14.74 10.90 3.38
C ALA A 565 14.77 12.43 3.34
N VAL A 566 13.71 13.06 3.85
CA VAL A 566 13.59 14.51 3.94
C VAL A 566 13.13 14.87 5.34
N THR A 567 14.06 15.44 6.09
CA THR A 567 13.83 16.01 7.41
C THR A 567 13.57 17.51 7.25
N ARG A 568 12.42 17.97 7.74
CA ARG A 568 12.05 19.39 7.76
C ARG A 568 12.18 19.94 9.18
N VAL A 569 12.99 20.96 9.36
CA VAL A 569 13.16 21.65 10.64
C VAL A 569 12.68 23.08 10.50
N LYS A 570 11.85 23.53 11.43
CA LYS A 570 11.35 24.91 11.47
C LYS A 570 11.77 25.56 12.78
N LEU A 571 12.56 26.62 12.68
CA LEU A 571 12.96 27.45 13.82
C LEU A 571 12.28 28.81 13.72
N ARG A 572 11.57 29.22 14.76
CA ARG A 572 11.04 30.58 14.86
C ARG A 572 11.97 31.41 15.73
N LEU A 573 12.57 32.44 15.15
CA LEU A 573 13.45 33.37 15.85
C LEU A 573 12.66 34.57 16.34
N GLU A 574 12.75 34.82 17.64
CA GLU A 574 12.06 35.89 18.33
C GLU A 574 13.03 36.71 19.18
N LEU A 575 12.73 37.98 19.37
CA LEU A 575 13.37 38.88 20.32
C LEU A 575 12.38 39.19 21.44
N ALA A 576 12.78 39.07 22.69
CA ALA A 576 11.99 39.52 23.83
C ALA A 576 12.16 41.05 23.99
N ASP A 577 11.04 41.76 23.96
CA ASP A 577 11.01 43.17 24.27
C ASP A 577 11.21 43.44 25.78
N PRO A 578 11.30 44.70 26.25
CA PRO A 578 11.52 45.00 27.67
C PRO A 578 10.39 44.53 28.60
N ARG A 579 9.20 44.22 28.07
CA ARG A 579 8.08 43.63 28.82
C ARG A 579 8.08 42.10 28.79
N GLY A 580 8.97 41.51 28.00
CA GLY A 580 9.05 40.07 27.75
C GLY A 580 8.17 39.59 26.61
N ASP A 581 7.50 40.51 25.90
CA ASP A 581 6.66 40.17 24.75
C ASP A 581 7.54 39.73 23.58
N ALA A 582 7.09 38.71 22.84
CA ALA A 582 7.84 38.17 21.72
C ALA A 582 7.67 39.03 20.46
N ILE A 583 8.78 39.35 19.82
CA ILE A 583 8.83 40.09 18.57
C ILE A 583 9.55 39.23 17.53
N ALA A 584 8.93 39.01 16.38
CA ALA A 584 9.56 38.26 15.29
C ALA A 584 10.88 38.91 14.84
N PHE A 585 11.89 38.10 14.54
CA PHE A 585 13.09 38.58 13.84
C PHE A 585 12.72 39.13 12.44
N PRO A 586 13.48 40.11 11.92
CA PRO A 586 13.25 40.62 10.57
C PRO A 586 13.30 39.52 9.52
N ARG A 587 12.61 39.71 8.39
CA ARG A 587 12.77 38.89 7.19
C ARG A 587 14.22 38.95 6.67
N ASP A 588 14.63 37.90 5.96
CA ASP A 588 15.91 37.79 5.24
C ASP A 588 17.13 37.80 6.17
N VAL A 589 16.97 37.35 7.42
CA VAL A 589 18.07 37.12 8.35
C VAL A 589 18.62 35.71 8.15
N PRO A 590 19.89 35.54 7.75
CA PRO A 590 20.55 34.24 7.67
C PRO A 590 20.62 33.54 9.03
N VAL A 591 20.11 32.31 9.06
CA VAL A 591 20.20 31.39 10.19
C VAL A 591 20.93 30.14 9.72
N VAL A 592 21.99 29.76 10.45
CA VAL A 592 22.86 28.64 10.14
C VAL A 592 22.77 27.61 11.27
N LEU A 593 22.48 26.36 10.91
CA LEU A 593 22.64 25.19 11.78
C LEU A 593 24.03 24.61 11.52
N LEU A 594 24.93 24.74 12.50
CA LEU A 594 26.29 24.22 12.45
C LEU A 594 26.35 22.88 13.18
N PHE A 595 26.59 21.79 12.45
CA PHE A 595 26.68 20.44 12.99
C PHE A 595 28.09 20.12 13.54
N GLU A 596 28.18 19.16 14.46
CA GLU A 596 29.47 18.75 15.06
C GLU A 596 30.48 18.16 14.06
N ASP A 597 30.01 17.61 12.95
CA ASP A 597 30.85 17.11 11.85
C ASP A 597 31.33 18.22 10.90
N GLY A 598 30.98 19.48 11.17
CA GLY A 598 31.32 20.64 10.38
C GLY A 598 30.38 20.93 9.20
N ALA A 599 29.31 20.14 9.01
CA ALA A 599 28.29 20.46 8.02
C ALA A 599 27.47 21.68 8.44
N GLU A 600 26.99 22.44 7.46
CA GLU A 600 26.16 23.64 7.67
C GLU A 600 24.84 23.53 6.89
N LEU A 601 23.73 23.92 7.53
CA LEU A 601 22.45 24.17 6.85
C LEU A 601 22.05 25.62 7.05
N THR A 602 21.72 26.31 5.96
CA THR A 602 21.39 27.74 6.00
C THR A 602 19.97 27.97 5.50
N ALA A 603 19.23 28.82 6.19
CA ALA A 603 17.93 29.32 5.77
C ALA A 603 17.83 30.81 6.13
N THR A 604 16.83 31.50 5.60
CA THR A 604 16.50 32.87 5.99
C THR A 604 15.14 32.93 6.66
N THR A 605 14.96 33.89 7.55
CA THR A 605 13.67 34.16 8.21
C THR A 605 12.66 34.80 7.26
N ASP A 606 11.37 34.48 7.45
CA ASP A 606 10.23 35.21 6.86
C ASP A 606 9.74 36.37 7.74
N ASP A 607 8.54 36.92 7.46
CA ASP A 607 7.95 38.04 8.22
C ASP A 607 7.53 37.65 9.65
N GLU A 608 7.42 36.34 9.94
CA GLU A 608 7.10 35.81 11.26
C GLU A 608 8.37 35.35 12.00
N GLY A 609 9.55 35.62 11.45
CA GLY A 609 10.83 35.16 11.99
C GLY A 609 11.06 33.67 11.81
N LEU A 610 10.31 32.99 10.93
CA LEU A 610 10.42 31.55 10.71
C LEU A 610 11.51 31.24 9.69
N ALA A 611 12.48 30.42 10.08
CA ALA A 611 13.50 29.82 9.20
C ALA A 611 13.20 28.33 9.00
N ALA A 612 12.98 27.92 7.76
CA ALA A 612 12.67 26.55 7.38
C ALA A 612 13.86 25.88 6.68
N PHE A 613 14.29 24.74 7.22
CA PHE A 613 15.41 23.95 6.74
C PHE A 613 14.91 22.62 6.18
N VAL A 614 15.56 22.15 5.12
CA VAL A 614 15.31 20.85 4.49
C VAL A 614 16.64 20.12 4.36
N THR A 615 16.71 18.88 4.84
CA THR A 615 17.93 18.07 4.81
C THR A 615 17.61 16.59 4.76
N ASP A 616 18.51 15.78 4.23
CA ASP A 616 18.46 14.31 4.25
C ASP A 616 19.04 13.71 5.55
N ARG A 617 19.56 14.55 6.44
CA ARG A 617 20.14 14.13 7.73
C ARG A 617 19.04 13.67 8.69
N ARG A 618 19.32 12.59 9.41
CA ARG A 618 18.44 11.99 10.45
C ARG A 618 19.04 12.08 11.86
N GLY A 619 19.88 13.08 12.12
CA GLY A 619 20.57 13.16 13.40
C GLY A 619 21.79 14.09 13.40
N GLY A 620 22.44 14.10 14.56
CA GLY A 620 23.59 14.96 14.84
C GLY A 620 23.23 16.13 15.76
N ARG A 621 24.13 16.44 16.69
CA ARG A 621 24.09 17.65 17.51
C ARG A 621 24.47 18.85 16.65
N PHE A 622 23.80 19.97 16.89
CA PHE A 622 24.08 21.22 16.18
C PHE A 622 23.92 22.44 17.09
N ARG A 623 24.54 23.54 16.67
CA ARG A 623 24.34 24.89 17.25
C ARG A 623 23.68 25.80 16.23
N VAL A 624 23.00 26.83 16.71
CA VAL A 624 22.35 27.84 15.86
C VAL A 624 23.20 29.10 15.90
N SER A 625 23.55 29.59 14.72
CA SER A 625 24.22 30.87 14.50
C SER A 625 23.33 31.76 13.64
N VAL A 626 23.23 33.03 14.00
CA VAL A 626 22.51 34.06 13.25
C VAL A 626 23.50 35.11 12.82
N ASP A 627 23.58 35.36 11.52
CA ASP A 627 24.49 36.35 10.94
C ASP A 627 23.69 37.55 10.43
N LEU A 628 23.78 38.66 11.14
CA LEU A 628 23.07 39.89 10.77
C LEU A 628 23.91 40.77 9.85
N GLY A 629 25.24 40.67 9.95
CA GLY A 629 26.19 41.64 9.40
C GLY A 629 26.49 42.78 10.37
N ALA A 630 27.57 43.54 10.13
CA ALA A 630 27.97 44.65 11.00
C ALA A 630 26.94 45.80 11.01
N ASP A 631 26.83 46.47 12.16
CA ASP A 631 26.03 47.70 12.35
C ASP A 631 24.54 47.59 11.99
N VAL A 632 23.94 46.45 12.34
CA VAL A 632 22.53 46.17 12.08
C VAL A 632 21.63 46.67 13.19
N TYR A 633 20.59 47.40 12.78
CA TYR A 633 19.51 47.87 13.62
C TYR A 633 18.22 47.17 13.26
N VAL A 634 17.48 46.74 14.27
CA VAL A 634 16.13 46.21 14.12
C VAL A 634 15.15 47.30 14.47
N VAL A 635 14.30 47.65 13.50
CA VAL A 635 13.19 48.59 13.69
C VAL A 635 11.93 47.80 13.97
N VAL A 636 11.23 48.21 15.04
CA VAL A 636 9.93 47.68 15.43
C VAL A 636 8.92 48.81 15.31
N ALA A 637 7.97 48.61 14.40
CA ALA A 637 7.07 49.66 14.00
C ALA A 637 5.94 49.84 15.03
N HIS A 638 5.64 51.08 15.42
CA HIS A 638 4.55 51.39 16.33
C HIS A 638 3.16 51.06 15.77
N ASP A 639 3.01 51.03 14.45
CA ASP A 639 1.77 50.71 13.73
C ASP A 639 1.55 49.20 13.52
N GLY A 640 2.45 48.35 14.03
CA GLY A 640 2.37 46.90 13.91
C GLY A 640 2.90 46.33 12.60
N ALA A 641 3.55 47.13 11.75
CA ALA A 641 4.24 46.60 10.57
C ALA A 641 5.35 45.59 10.96
N PRO A 642 5.66 44.59 10.11
CA PRO A 642 6.70 43.60 10.38
C PRO A 642 8.06 44.23 10.72
N THR A 643 8.82 43.54 11.55
CA THR A 643 10.16 44.01 11.92
C THR A 643 11.08 44.03 10.71
N ARG A 644 11.99 45.02 10.68
CA ARG A 644 12.91 45.18 9.56
C ARG A 644 14.32 45.51 10.00
N ARG A 645 15.29 45.00 9.25
CA ARG A 645 16.71 45.34 9.33
C ARG A 645 16.98 46.67 8.63
N THR A 646 17.80 47.52 9.22
CA THR A 646 18.31 48.74 8.59
C THR A 646 19.68 49.14 9.17
N ASP A 647 20.29 50.17 8.59
CA ASP A 647 21.50 50.79 9.13
C ASP A 647 21.14 51.87 10.17
N ARG A 648 22.14 52.50 10.78
CA ARG A 648 21.90 53.53 11.80
C ARG A 648 21.11 54.73 11.27
N ILE A 649 21.31 55.13 10.01
CA ILE A 649 20.63 56.28 9.41
C ILE A 649 19.14 55.97 9.27
N GLY A 650 18.80 54.79 8.75
CA GLY A 650 17.43 54.32 8.63
C GLY A 650 16.76 54.11 9.98
N ALA A 651 17.49 53.64 10.99
CA ALA A 651 16.98 53.51 12.36
C ALA A 651 16.60 54.86 12.97
N LEU A 652 17.45 55.88 12.82
CA LEU A 652 17.16 57.24 13.28
C LEU A 652 15.99 57.87 12.53
N ALA A 653 15.89 57.65 11.21
CA ALA A 653 14.76 58.10 10.40
C ALA A 653 13.44 57.41 10.80
N ALA A 654 13.50 56.15 11.23
CA ALA A 654 12.35 55.42 11.76
C ALA A 654 11.95 55.93 13.16
N ALA A 655 12.92 56.24 14.02
CA ALA A 655 12.64 56.82 15.34
C ALA A 655 11.98 58.21 15.25
N ALA A 656 12.32 59.01 14.25
CA ALA A 656 11.62 60.27 13.96
C ALA A 656 10.14 60.07 13.56
N GLN A 657 9.74 58.85 13.20
CA GLN A 657 8.36 58.45 12.91
C GLN A 657 7.73 57.65 14.08
N MET A 658 8.29 57.79 15.29
CA MET A 658 7.83 57.11 16.51
C MET A 658 7.99 55.58 16.52
N HIS A 659 8.70 55.01 15.55
CA HIS A 659 9.08 53.60 15.61
C HIS A 659 10.19 53.38 16.65
N ARG A 660 10.28 52.17 17.17
CA ARG A 660 11.33 51.77 18.11
C ARG A 660 12.48 51.11 17.36
N PHE A 661 13.69 51.18 17.90
CA PHE A 661 14.78 50.38 17.39
C PHE A 661 15.76 49.97 18.47
N LEU A 662 16.50 48.90 18.19
CA LEU A 662 17.72 48.54 18.90
C LEU A 662 18.79 48.08 17.92
N ARG A 663 20.05 48.22 18.32
CA ARG A 663 21.19 47.62 17.65
C ARG A 663 21.36 46.17 18.12
N LEU A 664 21.61 45.26 17.18
CA LEU A 664 21.98 43.88 17.47
C LEU A 664 23.48 43.64 17.21
N PRO A 665 24.11 42.68 17.91
CA PRO A 665 25.43 42.19 17.54
C PRO A 665 25.46 41.69 16.10
N ALA A 666 26.61 41.85 15.43
CA ALA A 666 26.76 41.45 14.02
C ALA A 666 26.53 39.94 13.81
N LYS A 667 26.94 39.15 14.81
CA LYS A 667 26.75 37.71 14.86
C LYS A 667 26.22 37.32 16.23
N LEU A 668 25.19 36.48 16.25
CA LEU A 668 24.63 35.92 17.46
C LEU A 668 24.76 34.40 17.40
N ASP A 669 25.40 33.82 18.41
CA ASP A 669 25.47 32.37 18.60
C ASP A 669 24.72 32.06 19.90
N VAL A 670 24.02 30.92 19.95
CA VAL A 670 23.35 30.47 21.19
C VAL A 670 24.36 30.28 22.33
N SER A 671 25.63 30.02 22.01
CA SER A 671 26.75 29.96 22.94
C SER A 671 27.52 31.28 23.11
N GLY A 672 27.09 32.35 22.44
CA GLY A 672 27.72 33.66 22.41
C GLY A 672 27.02 34.71 23.29
N PRO A 673 27.05 36.00 22.91
CA PRO A 673 26.48 37.09 23.72
C PRO A 673 24.95 37.09 23.70
N GLY A 674 24.35 37.36 24.87
CA GLY A 674 22.89 37.38 25.07
C GLY A 674 22.30 36.04 25.51
N ARG A 675 21.17 36.11 26.22
CA ARG A 675 20.49 34.92 26.76
C ARG A 675 19.46 34.41 25.77
N TRP A 676 19.52 33.13 25.42
CA TRP A 676 18.50 32.49 24.59
C TRP A 676 17.55 31.66 25.45
N LEU A 677 16.26 31.75 25.14
CA LEU A 677 15.22 30.86 25.64
C LEU A 677 14.77 29.95 24.51
N LEU A 678 14.51 28.70 24.86
CA LEU A 678 13.99 27.69 23.96
C LEU A 678 12.62 27.27 24.49
N ASP A 679 11.62 27.21 23.60
CA ASP A 679 10.24 26.81 23.90
C ASP A 679 9.87 25.63 22.98
N PRO A 680 9.37 24.49 23.50
CA PRO A 680 8.89 24.26 24.88
C PRO A 680 9.89 23.70 25.91
N PHE A 681 11.20 23.68 25.64
CA PHE A 681 12.20 23.01 26.50
C PHE A 681 13.52 23.79 26.61
N GLY A 682 14.36 23.49 27.61
CA GLY A 682 15.70 24.10 27.77
C GLY A 682 16.79 23.50 26.87
N PHE A 683 17.95 24.18 26.81
CA PHE A 683 19.16 23.69 26.14
C PHE A 683 19.88 22.60 26.93
N ASP A 684 20.62 21.73 26.23
CA ASP A 684 21.68 20.89 26.80
C ASP A 684 23.04 21.43 26.35
N GLU A 685 23.80 22.05 27.26
CA GLU A 685 25.10 22.69 26.97
C GLU A 685 25.09 23.64 25.75
N ALA A 686 24.01 24.43 25.59
CA ALA A 686 23.80 25.34 24.45
C ALA A 686 23.77 24.66 23.05
N ARG A 687 23.51 23.34 23.00
CA ARG A 687 23.35 22.57 21.76
C ARG A 687 21.96 21.93 21.68
N PHE A 688 21.51 21.69 20.45
CA PHE A 688 20.39 20.79 20.21
C PHE A 688 20.91 19.34 20.23
N VAL A 689 20.28 18.48 21.03
CA VAL A 689 20.75 17.11 21.31
C VAL A 689 20.78 16.24 20.04
N THR A 690 19.76 16.32 19.19
CA THR A 690 19.78 15.71 17.84
C THR A 690 18.75 16.41 16.94
N LEU A 691 18.97 16.38 15.63
CA LEU A 691 18.01 16.85 14.63
C LEU A 691 16.62 16.18 14.76
N ASP A 692 16.56 14.87 14.94
CA ASP A 692 15.30 14.12 15.09
C ASP A 692 14.49 14.59 16.31
N LEU A 693 15.19 14.80 17.42
CA LEU A 693 14.60 15.33 18.63
C LEU A 693 14.08 16.76 18.44
N ALA A 694 14.75 17.57 17.60
CA ALA A 694 14.27 18.89 17.24
C ALA A 694 12.95 18.81 16.45
N VAL A 695 12.85 17.90 15.49
CA VAL A 695 11.61 17.65 14.71
C VAL A 695 10.46 17.18 15.61
N ALA A 696 10.71 16.19 16.47
CA ALA A 696 9.73 15.63 17.37
C ALA A 696 9.22 16.62 18.45
N ARG A 697 10.00 17.67 18.74
CA ARG A 697 9.73 18.64 19.81
C ARG A 697 9.18 19.97 19.32
N THR A 698 8.67 20.03 18.10
CA THR A 698 7.94 21.20 17.61
C THR A 698 6.70 21.46 18.47
N SER A 699 6.44 22.74 18.80
CA SER A 699 5.26 23.12 19.59
C SER A 699 3.95 22.87 18.81
N SER A 700 2.79 23.05 19.46
CA SER A 700 1.47 23.02 18.78
C SER A 700 1.33 24.03 17.62
N HIS A 701 2.28 24.96 17.48
CA HIS A 701 2.37 25.94 16.40
C HIS A 701 3.36 25.54 15.28
N GLY A 702 3.85 24.29 15.28
CA GLY A 702 4.58 23.69 14.16
C GLY A 702 6.04 24.13 13.98
N ALA A 703 6.64 24.77 14.97
CA ALA A 703 8.04 25.21 14.98
C ALA A 703 8.64 25.16 16.39
N ILE A 704 9.97 25.15 16.45
CA ILE A 704 10.75 25.32 17.68
C ILE A 704 10.94 26.83 17.91
N GLY A 705 10.53 27.32 19.07
CA GLY A 705 10.68 28.74 19.42
C GLY A 705 12.06 29.02 20.00
N LEU A 706 12.83 29.90 19.35
CA LEU A 706 14.13 30.34 19.79
C LEU A 706 14.08 31.86 20.05
N ARG A 707 14.02 32.24 21.33
CA ARG A 707 13.81 33.64 21.75
C ARG A 707 15.09 34.23 22.34
N LEU A 708 15.64 35.24 21.70
CA LEU A 708 16.72 36.07 22.22
C LEU A 708 16.15 37.01 23.30
N VAL A 709 16.75 37.00 24.48
CA VAL A 709 16.40 37.85 25.61
C VAL A 709 17.56 38.81 25.89
N PRO A 710 17.45 40.07 25.45
CA PRO A 710 18.41 41.09 25.80
C PRO A 710 18.43 41.37 27.30
N ALA A 711 19.60 41.76 27.77
CA ALA A 711 19.78 42.34 29.10
C ALA A 711 19.23 43.77 29.11
N TRP A 712 17.95 43.92 29.44
CA TRP A 712 17.28 45.22 29.42
C TRP A 712 17.64 46.07 30.64
N GLN A 713 18.27 47.22 30.40
CA GLN A 713 18.49 48.26 31.41
C GLN A 713 17.44 49.37 31.24
N THR A 714 16.63 49.60 32.27
CA THR A 714 15.65 50.71 32.31
C THR A 714 16.29 51.98 32.83
N ILE A 715 16.14 53.08 32.11
CA ILE A 715 16.84 54.35 32.36
C ILE A 715 15.84 55.50 32.38
N ALA A 716 16.01 56.37 33.37
CA ALA A 716 15.26 57.61 33.50
C ALA A 716 16.23 58.74 33.91
N PHE A 717 16.20 59.84 33.17
CA PHE A 717 16.98 61.04 33.44
C PHE A 717 16.21 61.94 34.39
N GLU A 718 16.49 61.80 35.69
CA GLU A 718 15.84 62.59 36.73
C GLU A 718 16.33 64.04 36.76
N PHE A 719 15.40 64.98 36.86
CA PHE A 719 15.69 66.39 37.06
C PHE A 719 14.71 67.02 38.05
N PHE A 720 15.13 68.11 38.68
CA PHE A 720 14.24 68.91 39.52
C PHE A 720 13.50 69.92 38.65
N ASP A 721 12.19 69.69 38.45
CA ASP A 721 11.32 70.63 37.76
C ASP A 721 11.12 71.87 38.65
N ARG A 722 11.89 72.92 38.39
CA ARG A 722 11.82 74.22 39.08
C ARG A 722 10.53 75.00 38.79
N TRP A 723 9.83 74.72 37.68
CA TRP A 723 8.55 75.35 37.35
C TRP A 723 7.44 74.83 38.26
N HIS A 724 7.40 73.51 38.48
CA HIS A 724 6.41 72.84 39.32
C HIS A 724 6.88 72.51 40.74
N ARG A 725 8.17 72.72 41.03
CA ARG A 725 8.86 72.37 42.29
C ARG A 725 8.72 70.90 42.67
N LYS A 726 8.89 70.01 41.69
CA LYS A 726 8.78 68.55 41.86
C LYS A 726 9.91 67.84 41.12
N ILE A 727 10.21 66.62 41.54
CA ILE A 727 11.08 65.73 40.76
C ILE A 727 10.30 65.26 39.53
N ALA A 728 10.94 65.31 38.37
CA ALA A 728 10.45 64.79 37.10
C ALA A 728 11.58 64.00 36.42
N TRP A 729 11.28 63.29 35.34
CA TRP A 729 12.28 62.48 34.63
C TRP A 729 11.97 62.38 33.14
N VAL A 730 13.00 62.16 32.32
CA VAL A 730 12.88 61.91 30.88
C VAL A 730 13.26 60.44 30.61
N PRO A 731 12.53 59.69 29.77
CA PRO A 731 11.43 60.14 28.92
C PRO A 731 10.14 60.34 29.74
N GLY A 732 9.37 61.37 29.36
CA GLY A 732 7.98 61.54 29.80
C GLY A 732 7.00 60.88 28.82
N PRO A 733 5.68 61.17 28.94
CA PRO A 733 4.68 60.65 28.01
C PRO A 733 5.06 61.02 26.56
N SER A 734 5.17 59.98 25.74
CA SER A 734 5.58 60.08 24.34
C SER A 734 4.56 60.92 23.55
N LYS A 735 5.03 61.98 22.87
CA LYS A 735 4.22 62.85 22.00
C LYS A 735 4.76 62.82 20.58
N THR A 736 3.87 62.99 19.60
CA THR A 736 4.16 62.81 18.15
C THR A 736 5.28 63.70 17.60
N ASP A 737 5.54 64.86 18.21
CA ASP A 737 6.51 65.86 17.71
C ASP A 737 7.83 65.92 18.50
N GLN A 738 8.08 64.96 19.41
CA GLN A 738 9.30 64.97 20.22
C GLN A 738 10.50 64.40 19.44
N PRO A 739 11.69 65.02 19.51
CA PRO A 739 12.90 64.43 18.94
C PRO A 739 13.22 63.10 19.64
N PRO A 740 13.66 62.08 18.89
CA PRO A 740 13.97 60.77 19.46
C PRO A 740 15.17 60.86 20.39
N MET A 741 15.05 60.25 21.56
CA MET A 741 16.14 60.14 22.53
C MET A 741 16.93 58.86 22.28
N CYS A 742 18.01 58.95 21.51
CA CYS A 742 18.88 57.82 21.22
C CYS A 742 19.90 57.62 22.33
N LEU A 743 19.86 56.45 22.96
CA LEU A 743 20.75 56.09 24.05
C LEU A 743 21.76 55.06 23.55
N ALA A 744 23.05 55.34 23.75
CA ALA A 744 24.15 54.46 23.44
C ALA A 744 24.81 53.95 24.73
N GLY A 745 25.26 52.70 24.68
CA GLY A 745 26.02 52.03 25.73
C GLY A 745 27.36 51.55 25.21
N HIS A 746 28.39 51.69 26.04
CA HIS A 746 29.76 51.27 25.76
C HIS A 746 30.29 50.39 26.90
N LEU A 747 31.01 49.31 26.55
CA LEU A 747 31.75 48.49 27.51
C LEU A 747 33.13 49.12 27.77
N ALA A 748 33.58 49.14 29.02
CA ALA A 748 34.93 49.58 29.42
C ALA A 748 35.34 50.99 28.92
N ALA A 749 34.42 51.95 28.94
CA ALA A 749 34.70 53.32 28.51
C ALA A 749 34.79 54.26 29.71
N ASN A 750 36.02 54.67 30.06
CA ASN A 750 36.20 55.80 30.96
C ASN A 750 35.57 57.04 30.30
N SER A 751 34.62 57.69 30.99
CA SER A 751 33.89 58.87 30.51
C SER A 751 34.82 60.03 30.08
N SER A 752 36.09 59.99 30.53
CA SER A 752 37.15 60.93 30.17
C SER A 752 37.86 60.67 28.82
N LEU A 753 37.61 59.55 28.14
CA LEU A 753 38.19 59.28 26.80
C LEU A 753 37.49 60.14 25.72
N PRO A 754 38.22 60.77 24.78
CA PRO A 754 37.62 61.70 23.81
C PRO A 754 36.56 61.06 22.91
N ASP A 755 36.82 59.84 22.43
CA ASP A 755 35.94 59.08 21.54
C ASP A 755 35.96 57.59 21.92
N PRO A 756 34.93 57.07 22.62
CA PRO A 756 34.79 55.63 22.80
C PRO A 756 34.44 55.02 21.43
N THR A 757 35.35 54.20 20.88
CA THR A 757 35.35 53.84 19.45
C THR A 757 34.26 52.85 19.05
N ASP A 758 33.74 52.05 19.98
CA ASP A 758 32.73 51.03 19.68
C ASP A 758 31.51 51.24 20.59
N VAL A 759 30.42 51.77 20.03
CA VAL A 759 29.08 51.63 20.62
C VAL A 759 28.76 50.13 20.61
N ILE A 760 28.27 49.57 21.70
CA ILE A 760 27.98 48.12 21.79
C ILE A 760 26.49 47.87 22.00
N ALA A 761 25.79 48.83 22.62
CA ALA A 761 24.34 48.88 22.69
C ALA A 761 23.85 50.23 22.17
N GLU A 762 22.77 50.26 21.40
CA GLU A 762 22.09 51.51 21.04
C GLU A 762 20.61 51.27 20.86
N SER A 763 19.76 52.13 21.43
CA SER A 763 18.31 51.96 21.32
C SER A 763 17.54 53.28 21.39
N VAL A 764 16.39 53.28 20.70
CA VAL A 764 15.26 54.16 20.97
C VAL A 764 14.08 53.27 21.33
N TRP A 765 13.90 53.01 22.62
CA TRP A 765 12.87 52.10 23.11
C TRP A 765 12.23 52.59 24.41
N PRO A 766 11.40 53.64 24.36
CA PRO A 766 10.63 54.06 25.52
C PRO A 766 9.48 53.08 25.79
N VAL A 767 9.27 52.75 27.07
CA VAL A 767 8.17 51.89 27.53
C VAL A 767 7.42 52.56 28.67
N SER A 768 6.09 52.58 28.55
CA SER A 768 5.19 52.98 29.64
C SER A 768 4.94 51.80 30.58
N GLY A 769 5.04 51.99 31.90
CA GLY A 769 4.88 50.90 32.88
C GLY A 769 4.38 51.33 34.27
N LEU A 770 4.38 50.39 35.22
CA LEU A 770 3.80 50.49 36.58
C LEU A 770 4.31 51.65 37.45
N ALA A 771 5.42 52.30 37.06
CA ALA A 771 6.05 53.41 37.78
C ALA A 771 6.30 54.67 36.91
N GLY A 772 5.73 54.74 35.69
CA GLY A 772 5.94 55.82 34.72
C GLY A 772 6.62 55.38 33.42
N ASP A 773 6.94 56.34 32.56
CA ASP A 773 7.68 56.11 31.32
C ASP A 773 9.19 56.03 31.60
N VAL A 774 9.84 55.04 30.99
CA VAL A 774 11.29 54.83 31.07
C VAL A 774 11.86 54.54 29.69
N HIS A 775 13.14 54.84 29.49
CA HIS A 775 13.87 54.40 28.31
C HIS A 775 14.48 53.02 28.57
N CYS A 776 14.62 52.19 27.53
CA CYS A 776 15.21 50.86 27.67
C CYS A 776 16.41 50.69 26.74
N LEU A 777 17.54 50.27 27.30
CA LEU A 777 18.74 49.90 26.56
C LEU A 777 18.92 48.39 26.55
N ALA A 778 19.05 47.81 25.37
CA ALA A 778 19.30 46.38 25.18
C ALA A 778 20.80 46.10 25.22
N TRP A 779 21.26 45.40 26.25
CA TRP A 779 22.63 44.91 26.34
C TRP A 779 22.74 43.45 25.89
N PHE A 780 23.90 43.10 25.35
CA PHE A 780 24.27 41.74 24.95
C PHE A 780 25.61 41.36 25.58
N PRO A 781 25.68 41.23 26.92
CA PRO A 781 26.91 40.84 27.60
C PRO A 781 27.34 39.43 27.20
N GLU A 782 28.65 39.17 27.24
CA GLU A 782 29.20 37.83 27.10
C GLU A 782 29.08 37.06 28.44
N GLY A 783 28.87 35.74 28.35
CA GLY A 783 28.78 34.85 29.51
C GLY A 783 27.45 34.95 30.27
N GLU A 784 27.44 34.55 31.54
CA GLU A 784 26.24 34.45 32.37
C GLU A 784 25.79 35.79 32.99
N ARG A 785 26.39 36.92 32.61
CA ARG A 785 26.05 38.22 33.20
C ARG A 785 24.70 38.71 32.70
N GLU A 786 23.84 39.17 33.61
CA GLU A 786 22.55 39.76 33.25
C GLU A 786 22.64 41.23 32.82
N LEU A 787 23.74 41.93 33.13
CA LEU A 787 23.93 43.35 32.86
C LEU A 787 25.42 43.66 32.57
N PRO A 788 25.75 44.81 31.96
CA PRO A 788 27.14 45.18 31.69
C PRO A 788 27.92 45.46 32.99
N ASP A 789 29.25 45.56 32.89
CA ASP A 789 30.12 45.75 34.06
C ASP A 789 30.05 47.16 34.69
N ALA A 790 30.72 47.31 35.83
CA ALA A 790 30.82 48.56 36.58
C ALA A 790 31.46 49.72 35.78
N ASP A 791 32.25 49.41 34.76
CA ASP A 791 32.97 50.38 33.91
C ASP A 791 32.18 50.76 32.64
N SER A 792 30.95 50.26 32.50
CA SER A 792 30.06 50.63 31.41
C SER A 792 29.60 52.08 31.49
N MET A 793 29.43 52.70 30.32
CA MET A 793 29.11 54.11 30.19
C MET A 793 27.93 54.29 29.24
N LEU A 794 26.95 55.07 29.70
CA LEU A 794 25.81 55.51 28.92
C LEU A 794 26.12 56.87 28.28
N ARG A 795 25.76 57.00 27.02
CA ARG A 795 25.89 58.23 26.25
C ARG A 795 24.56 58.60 25.62
N LEU A 796 24.15 59.84 25.78
CA LEU A 796 22.99 60.42 25.11
C LEU A 796 23.48 61.58 24.24
N VAL A 797 23.20 61.51 22.94
CA VAL A 797 23.51 62.57 21.99
C VAL A 797 22.20 63.25 21.58
N THR A 798 22.14 64.58 21.74
CA THR A 798 20.96 65.37 21.36
C THR A 798 21.33 66.44 20.32
N PRO A 799 20.40 66.85 19.45
CA PRO A 799 20.63 68.02 18.60
C PRO A 799 21.01 69.26 19.41
N PRO A 800 21.77 70.21 18.83
CA PRO A 800 22.00 71.50 19.46
C PRO A 800 20.71 72.18 19.88
N ARG A 801 20.71 72.80 21.07
CA ARG A 801 19.54 73.53 21.62
C ARG A 801 18.30 72.63 21.81
N THR A 802 18.53 71.41 22.29
CA THR A 802 17.45 70.53 22.76
C THR A 802 17.14 70.83 24.23
N PHE A 803 15.85 70.93 24.57
CA PHE A 803 15.37 71.22 25.90
C PHE A 803 14.31 70.23 26.33
N VAL A 804 14.26 69.92 27.62
CA VAL A 804 13.04 69.44 28.26
C VAL A 804 12.19 70.66 28.57
N VAL A 805 10.92 70.65 28.18
CA VAL A 805 10.01 71.78 28.36
C VAL A 805 8.84 71.35 29.24
N SER A 806 8.78 71.88 30.46
CA SER A 806 7.67 71.64 31.39
C SER A 806 6.38 72.24 30.84
N SER A 807 5.34 71.42 30.79
CA SER A 807 3.99 71.81 30.38
C SER A 807 3.26 72.54 31.51
N ALA A 808 2.03 72.99 31.23
CA ALA A 808 1.21 73.70 32.23
C ALA A 808 0.82 72.81 33.43
N ALA A 809 0.71 71.49 33.23
CA ALA A 809 0.40 70.53 34.28
C ALA A 809 1.67 69.96 34.93
N PRO A 810 1.72 69.79 36.28
CA PRO A 810 2.85 69.15 36.95
C PRO A 810 3.10 67.73 36.45
N GLY A 811 4.36 67.41 36.12
CA GLY A 811 4.78 66.08 35.64
C GLY A 811 4.70 65.89 34.12
N ASP A 812 3.95 66.74 33.41
CA ASP A 812 3.90 66.73 31.94
C ASP A 812 5.02 67.60 31.36
N HIS A 813 5.77 67.05 30.43
CA HIS A 813 6.90 67.70 29.78
C HIS A 813 7.14 67.10 28.39
N GLU A 814 7.87 67.83 27.54
CA GLU A 814 8.24 67.37 26.19
C GLU A 814 9.68 67.70 25.85
N LEU A 815 10.26 66.94 24.93
CA LEU A 815 11.53 67.28 24.32
C LEU A 815 11.29 68.23 23.15
N GLU A 816 11.99 69.36 23.11
CA GLU A 816 11.87 70.37 22.05
C GLU A 816 13.27 70.78 21.59
N ALA A 817 13.57 70.64 20.29
CA ALA A 817 14.76 71.20 19.67
C ALA A 817 14.44 72.63 19.17
N VAL A 818 14.94 73.65 19.86
CA VAL A 818 14.53 75.04 19.62
C VAL A 818 15.54 75.74 18.70
N PRO A 819 15.09 76.30 17.55
CA PRO A 819 15.98 76.99 16.62
C PRO A 819 16.66 78.22 17.26
N VAL A 820 17.72 78.70 16.63
CA VAL A 820 18.51 79.85 17.10
C VAL A 820 17.74 81.17 17.04
N ARG A 821 16.61 81.23 16.32
CA ARG A 821 15.78 82.44 16.14
C ARG A 821 14.30 82.10 16.27
N GLY A 822 13.52 83.08 16.72
CA GLY A 822 12.06 82.98 16.83
C GLY A 822 11.56 83.22 18.25
N ALA A 823 10.24 83.29 18.43
CA ALA A 823 9.62 83.60 19.72
C ALA A 823 10.01 82.62 20.85
N ARG A 824 10.17 81.33 20.54
CA ARG A 824 10.68 80.33 21.48
C ARG A 824 12.15 80.59 21.86
N ALA A 825 13.00 80.96 20.92
CA ALA A 825 14.40 81.28 21.18
C ALA A 825 14.53 82.51 22.12
N ASP A 826 13.70 83.52 21.92
CA ASP A 826 13.66 84.72 22.78
C ASP A 826 13.34 84.38 24.25
N LEU A 827 12.45 83.41 24.50
CA LEU A 827 12.13 82.92 25.85
C LEU A 827 13.29 82.16 26.50
N ILE A 828 14.19 81.60 25.70
CA ILE A 828 15.33 80.80 26.16
C ILE A 828 16.56 81.66 26.41
N ASP A 829 16.82 82.61 25.52
CA ASP A 829 18.04 83.41 25.53
C ASP A 829 17.93 84.65 26.46
N LYS A 830 16.72 84.97 26.96
CA LYS A 830 16.45 86.07 27.91
C LYS A 830 16.02 85.55 29.27
N ALA A 831 16.47 86.24 30.34
CA ALA A 831 16.01 85.95 31.69
C ALA A 831 14.52 86.32 31.84
N SER A 832 13.67 85.32 32.11
CA SER A 832 12.23 85.46 32.32
C SER A 832 11.69 84.36 33.23
N VAL A 833 10.45 84.51 33.71
CA VAL A 833 9.76 83.45 34.45
C VAL A 833 9.52 82.25 33.53
N GLU A 834 9.18 82.51 32.26
CA GLU A 834 8.95 81.52 31.23
C GLU A 834 10.19 80.66 30.93
N ARG A 835 11.41 81.22 31.05
CA ARG A 835 12.68 80.49 30.90
C ARG A 835 12.78 79.32 31.88
N LEU A 836 12.13 79.42 33.04
CA LEU A 836 12.17 78.37 34.07
C LEU A 836 11.56 77.05 33.57
N ARG A 837 10.72 77.06 32.53
CA ARG A 837 10.13 75.86 31.93
C ARG A 837 11.10 75.02 31.09
N PHE A 838 12.21 75.61 30.63
CA PHE A 838 13.15 74.96 29.71
C PHE A 838 14.36 74.41 30.49
N TYR A 839 14.68 73.13 30.36
CA TYR A 839 15.87 72.50 30.94
C TYR A 839 16.80 72.08 29.82
N ASP A 840 18.02 72.60 29.85
CA ASP A 840 19.02 72.35 28.82
C ASP A 840 19.42 70.87 28.81
N LEU A 841 19.25 70.20 27.67
CA LEU A 841 19.88 68.91 27.43
C LEU A 841 21.22 69.15 26.71
N PRO A 842 22.33 68.61 27.22
CA PRO A 842 23.62 68.77 26.56
C PRO A 842 23.63 67.99 25.24
N GLN A 843 24.40 68.51 24.27
CA GLN A 843 24.57 67.87 22.96
C GLN A 843 25.23 66.49 23.09
N ASP A 844 26.13 66.33 24.06
CA ASP A 844 26.76 65.07 24.43
C ASP A 844 26.67 64.94 25.95
N TRP A 845 25.80 64.06 26.42
CA TRP A 845 25.75 63.64 27.81
C TRP A 845 26.46 62.31 27.94
N ARG A 846 27.36 62.20 28.93
CA ARG A 846 28.03 60.97 29.29
C ARG A 846 27.82 60.70 30.76
N SER A 847 27.53 59.46 31.08
CA SER A 847 27.35 59.07 32.45
C SER A 847 28.67 59.01 33.21
N ASP A 848 28.68 59.51 34.44
CA ASP A 848 29.75 59.29 35.41
C ASP A 848 29.10 58.99 36.77
N ARG A 849 29.57 57.95 37.47
CA ARG A 849 29.06 57.52 38.79
C ARG A 849 27.52 57.44 38.86
N GLN A 850 26.93 56.74 37.90
CA GLN A 850 25.48 56.57 37.83
C GLN A 850 24.91 55.96 39.11
N TRP A 851 23.66 56.28 39.40
CA TRP A 851 22.90 55.65 40.48
C TRP A 851 21.86 54.72 39.88
N ALA A 852 21.75 53.52 40.43
CA ALA A 852 20.79 52.51 40.00
C ALA A 852 19.97 51.97 41.18
N ARG A 853 18.90 51.25 40.84
CA ARG A 853 18.01 50.57 41.77
C ARG A 853 17.80 49.13 41.30
N PRO A 854 17.88 48.12 42.18
CA PRO A 854 17.55 46.75 41.81
C PRO A 854 16.04 46.62 41.55
N HIS A 855 15.66 45.87 40.50
CA HIS A 855 14.28 45.71 40.04
C HIS A 855 13.32 45.21 41.14
N ALA A 856 13.79 44.38 42.06
CA ALA A 856 13.00 43.84 43.18
C ALA A 856 12.70 44.87 44.30
N ALA A 857 13.35 46.04 44.28
CA ALA A 857 13.19 47.08 45.28
C ALA A 857 12.57 48.33 44.64
N LEU A 858 11.24 48.43 44.65
CA LEU A 858 10.53 49.71 44.46
C LEU A 858 10.69 50.65 45.69
N GLY A 859 11.81 50.54 46.41
CA GLY A 859 12.17 51.37 47.55
C GLY A 859 12.97 52.61 47.16
N PRO A 860 13.17 53.57 48.08
CA PRO A 860 13.93 54.79 47.81
C PRO A 860 15.44 54.55 47.64
N ASP A 861 15.94 53.37 48.02
CA ASP A 861 17.37 53.04 48.11
C ASP A 861 18.03 53.00 46.73
N ARG A 862 18.70 54.10 46.38
CA ARG A 862 19.61 54.17 45.23
C ARG A 862 21.01 53.82 45.71
N ARG A 863 21.77 53.10 44.88
CA ARG A 863 23.21 52.84 45.10
C ARG A 863 24.00 53.18 43.84
N PRO A 864 25.30 53.49 43.94
CA PRO A 864 26.18 53.61 42.77
C PRO A 864 26.11 52.36 41.89
N TRP A 865 26.04 52.55 40.57
CA TRP A 865 26.05 51.48 39.57
C TRP A 865 27.22 50.52 39.77
N ALA A 866 28.41 51.06 40.04
CA ALA A 866 29.61 50.29 40.25
C ALA A 866 29.52 49.31 41.43
N GLU A 867 28.71 49.61 42.46
CA GLU A 867 28.45 48.69 43.57
C GLU A 867 27.46 47.60 43.16
N LEU A 868 26.38 47.98 42.47
CA LEU A 868 25.34 47.07 42.03
C LEU A 868 25.78 46.10 40.92
N ALA A 869 26.67 46.53 40.03
CA ALA A 869 27.19 45.71 38.94
C ALA A 869 28.32 44.77 39.36
N ALA A 870 28.87 44.96 40.57
CA ALA A 870 29.89 44.10 41.17
C ALA A 870 29.30 43.00 42.07
N GLU A 871 28.05 43.17 42.52
CA GLU A 871 27.21 42.16 43.18
C GLU A 871 26.68 41.14 42.15
#